data_AF-A0A7S0L8B5-F1
#
_entry.id   AF-A0A7S0L8B5-F1
#
_cell.length_a   1.000
_cell.length_b   1.000
_cell.length_c   1.000
_cell.angle_alpha   90.00
_cell.angle_beta   90.00
_cell.angle_gamma   90.00
#
_symmetry.space_group_name_H-M   'P 1'
#
loop_
_entity.id
_entity.type
_entity.pdbx_description
1 polymer ?
#
loop_
_entity_poly.entity_id
_entity_poly.type
_entity_poly.pdbx_seq_one_letter_code
_entity_poly.pdbx_strand_id
1 'polypeptide(L)'
;AGDAAPSGASFEYAFYVDLLANSSDEMTQNALRHLGEIADVRLLGCYPADGVMLGEQTQEADAHKAPLVAYVRIKPLRVGIIGFGTFGQFLAKQWVSRGHLVCAYSRTDYSQVSKQLGVVYYSSMEAFAEVQLDVVVVSVSILSFEMVLTKLPPKLVEKALVVDVLSVKMHAKEAMLRHLPPTADILCMHPMFGPESGKAGWQTLPCVYEQVRVNDHHRVARALGLFEDEGCAMVKMSCEMHDQLAAGSQFVTHLTGRLLSKLKLQPSPIATKGFRALLDLVDNTCRDSFDLFYALYSHNSNSSEQLQQFASAFDELRAELLDFSPTSTAATAGAVRVGHLVGSMASSQTVAISDIAIELKRQGVPVLSLAVGEPDFQPPPEVMAAAHEALEQGMTKYTAMPGTHDLREAICTYLTKSKGVTYDPAQVLCSNGGKQGILQTMLAMCNPADEVIIPAPYWTSYLAITQLCRAKPVVISTTAEDDYCLMPEALEAAITQSTKFLILCNPSNPTGAVHPKALLERLAVVLRRHPHVLIISDEIYEMITYDEPHVCFATIEGMYERTVLINGFSKGVAMTGFRLGYLAAPLQITKAAAKVQGNNTSCPCSVSQHAAVAALTKVGPAFAAESVVNFRAKRDFVVGRLRAMPGLTCPMPQGAFYVFPTVSAYFGRAAPDGTAVPDALALCEYLMRQCHVALVPGGAFGAPDALRISYATSMETLTSAMDRIEKGLAALV
;
A
#
# COMPACT_ATOMS: atom_id res chain seq x y z
N ALA A 1 25.81 -4.84 48.05
CA ALA A 1 27.05 -4.67 47.27
C ALA A 1 28.05 -5.67 47.81
N GLY A 2 28.50 -6.70 47.12
CA GLY A 2 28.33 -7.07 45.71
C GLY A 2 29.58 -7.82 45.28
N ASP A 3 29.66 -9.10 45.63
CA ASP A 3 30.68 -10.04 45.14
C ASP A 3 29.98 -11.19 44.42
N ALA A 4 30.23 -11.32 43.12
CA ALA A 4 30.22 -12.57 42.36
C ALA A 4 30.82 -12.31 40.96
N ALA A 5 31.74 -13.18 40.55
CA ALA A 5 32.53 -13.13 39.31
C ALA A 5 31.69 -13.06 38.02
N PRO A 6 32.24 -12.53 36.91
CA PRO A 6 31.59 -12.59 35.60
C PRO A 6 31.68 -14.01 35.02
N SER A 7 30.52 -14.66 34.92
CA SER A 7 30.29 -15.88 34.13
C SER A 7 30.20 -15.54 32.64
N GLY A 8 30.83 -16.35 31.78
CA GLY A 8 30.62 -16.27 30.34
C GLY A 8 31.73 -16.77 29.43
N ALA A 9 32.88 -17.23 29.95
CA ALA A 9 33.85 -17.97 29.15
C ALA A 9 33.51 -19.47 29.14
N SER A 10 32.88 -19.96 28.08
CA SER A 10 32.78 -21.40 27.83
C SER A 10 34.12 -21.88 27.26
N PHE A 11 34.99 -22.42 28.12
CA PHE A 11 36.09 -23.25 27.65
C PHE A 11 35.50 -24.61 27.21
N GLU A 12 35.46 -24.88 25.91
CA GLU A 12 35.30 -26.26 25.40
C GLU A 12 36.64 -26.97 25.63
N TYR A 13 36.68 -27.86 26.62
CA TYR A 13 37.86 -28.66 26.88
C TYR A 13 38.14 -29.60 25.70
N ALA A 14 39.28 -29.43 25.03
CA ALA A 14 39.90 -30.49 24.24
C ALA A 14 40.93 -31.18 25.13
N PHE A 15 40.53 -32.22 25.87
CA PHE A 15 41.51 -33.11 26.51
C PHE A 15 41.96 -34.17 25.50
N TYR A 16 43.28 -34.30 25.36
CA TYR A 16 43.91 -35.36 24.60
C TYR A 16 44.07 -36.58 25.50
N VAL A 17 43.61 -37.74 25.03
CA VAL A 17 43.77 -39.02 25.73
C VAL A 17 44.62 -39.93 24.86
N ASP A 18 45.87 -40.15 25.26
CA ASP A 18 46.72 -41.18 24.66
C ASP A 18 46.45 -42.52 25.37
N LEU A 19 45.83 -43.45 24.63
CA LEU A 19 45.57 -44.81 25.08
C LEU A 19 46.68 -45.73 24.55
N LEU A 20 47.60 -46.11 25.44
CA LEU A 20 48.58 -47.17 25.17
C LEU A 20 47.91 -48.54 25.37
N ALA A 21 47.21 -49.02 24.34
CA ALA A 21 46.51 -50.29 24.37
C ALA A 21 46.49 -50.94 22.98
N ASN A 22 46.36 -52.25 22.92
CA ASN A 22 46.32 -52.96 21.64
C ASN A 22 44.95 -52.76 20.97
N SER A 23 44.93 -52.15 19.77
CA SER A 23 43.69 -51.89 19.02
C SER A 23 42.85 -53.12 18.66
N SER A 24 43.44 -54.32 18.70
CA SER A 24 42.75 -55.58 18.45
C SER A 24 42.19 -56.25 19.72
N ASP A 25 42.42 -55.66 20.90
CA ASP A 25 41.89 -56.16 22.17
C ASP A 25 40.45 -55.71 22.39
N GLU A 26 39.58 -56.65 22.77
CA GLU A 26 38.13 -56.44 22.85
C GLU A 26 37.74 -55.48 24.00
N MET A 27 38.50 -55.49 25.11
CA MET A 27 38.29 -54.53 26.21
C MET A 27 38.68 -53.12 25.79
N THR A 28 39.75 -52.97 25.01
CA THR A 28 40.20 -51.69 24.46
C THR A 28 39.16 -51.10 23.50
N GLN A 29 38.57 -51.93 22.64
CA GLN A 29 37.50 -51.47 21.73
C GLN A 29 36.21 -51.09 22.47
N ASN A 30 35.85 -51.81 23.53
CA ASN A 30 34.71 -51.43 24.37
C ASN A 30 34.97 -50.13 25.15
N ALA A 31 36.19 -49.92 25.66
CA ALA A 31 36.56 -48.69 26.36
C ALA A 31 36.52 -47.46 25.44
N LEU A 32 37.03 -47.56 24.22
CA LEU A 32 36.94 -46.49 23.20
C LEU A 32 35.50 -46.17 22.81
N ARG A 33 34.64 -47.20 22.72
CA ARG A 33 33.20 -47.03 22.44
C ARG A 33 32.51 -46.26 23.55
N HIS A 34 32.70 -46.66 24.81
CA HIS A 34 32.13 -45.95 25.96
C HIS A 34 32.69 -44.52 26.08
N LEU A 35 33.96 -44.28 25.74
CA LEU A 35 34.52 -42.92 25.76
C LEU A 35 33.84 -41.98 24.75
N GLY A 36 33.55 -42.47 23.54
CA GLY A 36 32.82 -41.72 22.52
C GLY A 36 31.33 -41.52 22.83
N GLU A 37 30.75 -42.31 23.74
CA GLU A 37 29.39 -42.13 24.23
C GLU A 37 29.30 -41.07 25.35
N ILE A 38 30.40 -40.85 26.09
CA ILE A 38 30.44 -39.96 27.26
C ILE A 38 30.99 -38.57 26.90
N ALA A 39 31.78 -38.44 25.82
CA ALA A 39 32.32 -37.16 25.36
C ALA A 39 32.51 -37.12 23.83
N ASP A 40 32.44 -35.92 23.23
CA ASP A 40 32.79 -35.66 21.83
C ASP A 40 34.32 -35.71 21.66
N VAL A 41 34.87 -36.91 21.42
CA VAL A 41 36.31 -37.12 21.29
C VAL A 41 36.68 -37.43 19.84
N ARG A 42 37.66 -36.70 19.29
CA ARG A 42 38.23 -36.95 17.96
C ARG A 42 39.43 -37.89 18.06
N LEU A 43 39.34 -39.07 17.43
CA LEU A 43 40.45 -40.04 17.39
C LEU A 43 41.47 -39.63 16.33
N LEU A 44 42.72 -39.35 16.72
CA LEU A 44 43.76 -38.84 15.81
C LEU A 44 44.74 -39.93 15.31
N GLY A 45 44.70 -41.14 15.87
CA GLY A 45 45.50 -42.29 15.41
C GLY A 45 45.74 -43.34 16.51
N CYS A 46 46.34 -44.47 16.14
CA CYS A 46 46.81 -45.52 17.06
C CYS A 46 48.26 -45.86 16.68
N TYR A 47 49.19 -45.83 17.64
CA TYR A 47 50.61 -46.10 17.38
C TYR A 47 50.90 -47.61 17.51
N PRO A 48 51.70 -48.21 16.62
CA PRO A 48 52.20 -49.56 16.84
C PRO A 48 53.09 -49.56 18.08
N ALA A 49 52.77 -50.41 19.05
CA ALA A 49 53.69 -50.74 20.13
C ALA A 49 54.82 -51.58 19.52
N ASP A 50 55.85 -50.92 18.97
CA ASP A 50 57.23 -51.39 18.83
C ASP A 50 58.09 -50.31 18.12
N GLY A 51 58.77 -49.46 18.90
CA GLY A 51 60.01 -48.80 18.47
C GLY A 51 60.03 -47.26 18.34
N VAL A 52 60.54 -46.60 19.39
CA VAL A 52 61.23 -45.29 19.44
C VAL A 52 60.44 -44.03 19.05
N MET A 53 60.26 -43.14 20.05
CA MET A 53 59.90 -41.73 19.85
C MET A 53 60.96 -41.03 18.97
N LEU A 54 60.59 -40.59 17.77
CA LEU A 54 61.39 -39.67 16.98
C LEU A 54 61.41 -38.32 17.70
N GLY A 55 62.63 -37.91 18.06
CA GLY A 55 62.91 -36.86 19.02
C GLY A 55 62.48 -35.46 18.65
N GLU A 56 62.46 -34.66 19.71
CA GLU A 56 62.67 -33.22 19.77
C GLU A 56 63.58 -32.71 18.65
N GLN A 57 63.00 -32.21 17.56
CA GLN A 57 63.59 -31.11 16.80
C GLN A 57 62.48 -30.14 16.46
N THR A 58 62.49 -29.00 17.14
CA THR A 58 61.91 -27.75 16.67
C THR A 58 62.49 -27.44 15.29
N GLN A 59 61.76 -27.79 14.24
CA GLN A 59 61.95 -27.20 12.92
C GLN A 59 60.67 -26.46 12.54
N GLU A 60 60.81 -25.15 12.34
CA GLU A 60 59.83 -24.32 11.67
C GLU A 60 59.50 -24.94 10.30
N ALA A 61 58.28 -25.42 10.14
CA ALA A 61 57.75 -25.82 8.84
C ALA A 61 57.15 -24.57 8.19
N ASP A 62 58.00 -23.83 7.48
CA ASP A 62 57.56 -22.90 6.46
C ASP A 62 57.17 -23.67 5.17
N ALA A 63 56.24 -23.11 4.40
CA ALA A 63 55.77 -23.52 3.07
C ALA A 63 54.61 -24.54 2.94
N HIS A 64 53.54 -24.02 2.32
CA HIS A 64 52.73 -24.65 1.28
C HIS A 64 53.13 -26.07 0.86
N LYS A 65 52.28 -27.06 1.20
CA LYS A 65 51.79 -28.11 0.28
C LYS A 65 50.77 -29.00 0.99
N ALA A 66 49.59 -29.08 0.38
CA ALA A 66 48.50 -30.04 0.48
C ALA A 66 48.34 -30.89 1.77
N PRO A 67 47.14 -30.93 2.39
CA PRO A 67 46.89 -31.85 3.48
C PRO A 67 46.99 -33.31 2.97
N LEU A 68 47.73 -34.13 3.71
CA LEU A 68 47.91 -35.59 3.58
C LEU A 68 46.59 -36.36 3.81
N VAL A 69 45.53 -36.02 3.08
CA VAL A 69 44.20 -36.70 3.11
C VAL A 69 44.07 -37.75 2.00
N ALA A 70 45.02 -37.79 1.06
CA ALA A 70 45.06 -38.86 0.08
C ALA A 70 45.67 -40.11 0.72
N TYR A 71 44.86 -41.04 1.27
CA TYR A 71 45.08 -42.51 1.21
C TYR A 71 44.07 -43.37 2.01
N VAL A 72 42.84 -42.91 2.26
CA VAL A 72 41.73 -43.84 2.57
C VAL A 72 40.73 -43.81 1.42
N ARG A 73 40.79 -44.79 0.52
CA ARG A 73 39.74 -44.98 -0.50
C ARG A 73 38.45 -45.40 0.21
N ILE A 74 37.61 -44.43 0.54
CA ILE A 74 36.24 -44.68 0.99
C ILE A 74 35.51 -45.38 -0.16
N LYS A 75 34.83 -46.50 0.14
CA LYS A 75 34.06 -47.26 -0.85
C LYS A 75 33.05 -46.34 -1.57
N PRO A 76 32.99 -46.34 -2.91
CA PRO A 76 32.03 -45.50 -3.64
C PRO A 76 30.59 -45.71 -3.19
N LEU A 77 29.83 -44.63 -3.05
CA LEU A 77 28.40 -44.66 -2.76
C LEU A 77 27.58 -44.97 -4.01
N ARG A 78 26.45 -45.66 -3.80
CA ARG A 78 25.36 -45.80 -4.76
C ARG A 78 24.32 -44.73 -4.47
N VAL A 79 24.31 -43.67 -5.26
CA VAL A 79 23.46 -42.48 -5.05
C VAL A 79 22.30 -42.51 -6.02
N GLY A 80 21.08 -42.45 -5.51
CA GLY A 80 19.88 -42.27 -6.31
C GLY A 80 19.43 -40.82 -6.33
N ILE A 81 19.08 -40.27 -7.48
CA ILE A 81 18.51 -38.93 -7.62
C ILE A 81 17.08 -39.04 -8.14
N ILE A 82 16.13 -38.54 -7.36
CA ILE A 82 14.71 -38.43 -7.73
C ILE A 82 14.44 -36.97 -8.08
N GLY A 83 14.17 -36.70 -9.36
CA GLY A 83 14.11 -35.34 -9.90
C GLY A 83 15.40 -34.96 -10.62
N PHE A 84 15.52 -35.38 -11.88
CA PHE A 84 16.72 -35.18 -12.70
C PHE A 84 16.66 -33.90 -13.54
N GLY A 85 16.14 -32.81 -12.94
CA GLY A 85 16.17 -31.46 -13.53
C GLY A 85 17.55 -30.82 -13.46
N THR A 86 17.64 -29.51 -13.69
CA THR A 86 18.92 -28.76 -13.75
C THR A 86 19.79 -29.00 -12.51
N PHE A 87 19.20 -28.96 -11.31
CA PHE A 87 19.95 -29.16 -10.07
C PHE A 87 20.38 -30.62 -9.85
N GLY A 88 19.49 -31.59 -10.13
CA GLY A 88 19.83 -33.01 -10.05
C GLY A 88 20.95 -33.40 -11.01
N GLN A 89 20.95 -32.84 -12.23
CA GLN A 89 22.02 -33.02 -13.21
C GLN A 89 23.35 -32.40 -12.75
N PHE A 90 23.29 -31.23 -12.11
CA PHE A 90 24.44 -30.54 -11.54
C PHE A 90 25.12 -31.38 -10.44
N LEU A 91 24.35 -31.94 -9.51
CA LEU A 91 24.87 -32.83 -8.47
C LEU A 91 25.45 -34.12 -9.07
N ALA A 92 24.73 -34.75 -10.00
CA ALA A 92 25.12 -36.01 -10.61
C ALA A 92 26.46 -35.92 -11.35
N LYS A 93 26.67 -34.83 -12.11
CA LYS A 93 27.92 -34.59 -12.83
C LYS A 93 29.13 -34.65 -11.89
N GLN A 94 29.01 -34.04 -10.72
CA GLN A 94 30.11 -33.98 -9.76
C GLN A 94 30.36 -35.33 -9.11
N TRP A 95 29.31 -36.02 -8.65
CA TRP A 95 29.46 -37.32 -8.00
C TRP A 95 29.96 -38.42 -8.92
N VAL A 96 29.55 -38.43 -10.19
CA VAL A 96 30.11 -39.37 -11.20
C VAL A 96 31.60 -39.10 -11.40
N SER A 97 32.03 -37.83 -11.42
CA SER A 97 33.45 -37.48 -11.59
C SER A 97 34.35 -37.98 -10.45
N ARG A 98 33.78 -38.22 -9.26
CA ARG A 98 34.47 -38.84 -8.10
C ARG A 98 34.34 -40.35 -8.02
N GLY A 99 33.72 -40.97 -9.02
CA GLY A 99 33.59 -42.42 -9.10
C GLY A 99 32.43 -43.01 -8.28
N HIS A 100 31.48 -42.19 -7.82
CA HIS A 100 30.23 -42.70 -7.25
C HIS A 100 29.33 -43.28 -8.34
N LEU A 101 28.53 -44.29 -7.97
CA LEU A 101 27.55 -44.89 -8.86
C LEU A 101 26.24 -44.12 -8.74
N VAL A 102 25.94 -43.28 -9.73
CA VAL A 102 24.73 -42.45 -9.72
C VAL A 102 23.64 -43.08 -10.57
N CYS A 103 22.47 -43.25 -9.96
CA CYS A 103 21.23 -43.67 -10.60
C CYS A 103 20.23 -42.50 -10.57
N ALA A 104 19.40 -42.35 -11.59
CA ALA A 104 18.40 -41.28 -11.63
C ALA A 104 17.03 -41.74 -12.12
N TYR A 105 15.99 -41.13 -11.57
CA TYR A 105 14.61 -41.21 -12.03
C TYR A 105 13.99 -39.81 -12.07
N SER A 106 13.18 -39.54 -13.09
CA SER A 106 12.43 -38.30 -13.22
C SER A 106 11.15 -38.52 -14.00
N ARG A 107 10.13 -37.70 -13.73
CA ARG A 107 8.87 -37.70 -14.50
C ARG A 107 9.11 -37.28 -15.96
N THR A 108 10.01 -36.32 -16.17
CA THR A 108 10.44 -35.90 -17.51
C THR A 108 11.57 -36.82 -17.97
N ASP A 109 11.53 -37.30 -19.21
CA ASP A 109 12.59 -38.15 -19.75
C ASP A 109 13.90 -37.37 -19.95
N TYR A 110 14.95 -37.78 -19.24
CA TYR A 110 16.31 -37.25 -19.36
C TYR A 110 17.33 -38.34 -19.75
N SER A 111 16.87 -39.45 -20.33
CA SER A 111 17.71 -40.61 -20.67
C SER A 111 18.89 -40.29 -21.60
N GLN A 112 18.78 -39.28 -22.46
CA GLN A 112 19.88 -38.81 -23.30
C GLN A 112 20.94 -38.06 -22.50
N VAL A 113 20.51 -37.12 -21.63
CA VAL A 113 21.41 -36.31 -20.80
C VAL A 113 22.11 -37.18 -19.76
N SER A 114 21.41 -38.13 -19.15
CA SER A 114 21.98 -39.05 -18.18
C SER A 114 23.11 -39.89 -18.77
N LYS A 115 22.98 -40.36 -20.02
CA LYS A 115 24.04 -41.10 -20.73
C LYS A 115 25.30 -40.26 -20.91
N GLN A 116 25.14 -38.97 -21.24
CA GLN A 116 26.28 -38.05 -21.37
C GLN A 116 27.00 -37.81 -20.03
N LEU A 117 26.25 -37.83 -18.92
CA LEU A 117 26.77 -37.63 -17.57
C LEU A 117 27.28 -38.92 -16.90
N GLY A 118 27.20 -40.09 -17.55
CA GLY A 118 27.58 -41.37 -16.94
C GLY A 118 26.61 -41.86 -15.86
N VAL A 119 25.36 -41.43 -15.90
CA VAL A 119 24.31 -41.76 -14.93
C VAL A 119 23.41 -42.87 -15.46
N VAL A 120 23.13 -43.87 -14.62
CA VAL A 120 22.17 -44.95 -14.96
C VAL A 120 20.74 -44.43 -14.77
N TYR A 121 20.00 -44.29 -15.86
CA TYR A 121 18.65 -43.72 -15.85
C TYR A 121 17.57 -44.78 -15.94
N TYR A 122 16.57 -44.67 -15.07
CA TYR A 122 15.42 -45.56 -15.02
C TYR A 122 14.18 -44.81 -15.49
N SER A 123 13.42 -45.41 -16.41
CA SER A 123 12.19 -44.84 -16.96
C SER A 123 10.97 -45.03 -16.07
N SER A 124 11.05 -45.87 -15.03
CA SER A 124 9.98 -46.11 -14.07
C SER A 124 10.49 -46.13 -12.63
N MET A 125 9.65 -45.68 -11.69
CA MET A 125 9.98 -45.65 -10.26
C MET A 125 10.14 -47.06 -9.71
N GLU A 126 9.37 -48.02 -10.22
CA GLU A 126 9.42 -49.42 -9.81
C GLU A 126 10.79 -50.02 -10.12
N ALA A 127 11.32 -49.79 -11.33
CA ALA A 127 12.65 -50.28 -11.71
C ALA A 127 13.76 -49.57 -10.93
N PHE A 128 13.60 -48.27 -10.66
CA PHE A 128 14.52 -47.51 -9.82
C PHE A 128 14.57 -48.03 -8.38
N ALA A 129 13.42 -48.44 -7.82
CA ALA A 129 13.30 -48.90 -6.45
C ALA A 129 13.93 -50.29 -6.20
N GLU A 130 14.13 -51.10 -7.24
CA GLU A 130 14.85 -52.38 -7.14
C GLU A 130 16.37 -52.20 -7.02
N VAL A 131 16.88 -50.99 -7.25
CA VAL A 131 18.30 -50.68 -7.07
C VAL A 131 18.62 -50.53 -5.58
N GLN A 132 19.60 -51.29 -5.11
CA GLN A 132 20.14 -51.10 -3.76
C GLN A 132 20.96 -49.81 -3.68
N LEU A 133 20.41 -48.77 -3.07
CA LEU A 133 21.05 -47.46 -2.94
C LEU A 133 21.52 -47.23 -1.51
N ASP A 134 22.63 -46.51 -1.35
CA ASP A 134 23.09 -46.04 -0.04
C ASP A 134 22.36 -44.76 0.37
N VAL A 135 22.13 -43.87 -0.61
CA VAL A 135 21.53 -42.53 -0.42
C VAL A 135 20.54 -42.26 -1.54
N VAL A 136 19.38 -41.71 -1.21
CA VAL A 136 18.34 -41.24 -2.15
C VAL A 136 18.16 -39.74 -1.94
N VAL A 137 18.56 -38.95 -2.95
CA VAL A 137 18.45 -37.50 -2.97
C VAL A 137 17.18 -37.11 -3.71
N VAL A 138 16.26 -36.45 -3.02
CA VAL A 138 15.00 -35.94 -3.57
C VAL A 138 15.22 -34.49 -4.03
N SER A 139 15.51 -34.34 -5.32
CA SER A 139 15.86 -33.08 -6.00
C SER A 139 14.73 -32.60 -6.92
N VAL A 140 13.55 -32.35 -6.35
CA VAL A 140 12.37 -31.82 -7.07
C VAL A 140 12.03 -30.39 -6.63
N SER A 141 11.08 -29.74 -7.29
CA SER A 141 10.63 -28.41 -6.86
C SER A 141 9.91 -28.49 -5.50
N ILE A 142 10.00 -27.42 -4.70
CA ILE A 142 9.35 -27.32 -3.38
C ILE A 142 7.86 -27.66 -3.51
N LEU A 143 7.19 -27.10 -4.52
CA LEU A 143 5.75 -27.34 -4.77
C LEU A 143 5.39 -28.79 -5.11
N SER A 144 6.34 -29.59 -5.61
CA SER A 144 6.11 -30.99 -5.98
C SER A 144 6.61 -31.98 -4.93
N PHE A 145 7.33 -31.51 -3.90
CA PHE A 145 8.08 -32.36 -2.99
C PHE A 145 7.20 -33.35 -2.23
N GLU A 146 6.15 -32.85 -1.58
CA GLU A 146 5.22 -33.69 -0.82
C GLU A 146 4.53 -34.74 -1.70
N MET A 147 4.14 -34.36 -2.92
CA MET A 147 3.53 -35.28 -3.90
C MET A 147 4.50 -36.39 -4.32
N VAL A 148 5.81 -36.11 -4.38
CA VAL A 148 6.82 -37.12 -4.74
C VAL A 148 7.04 -38.08 -3.58
N LEU A 149 7.12 -37.58 -2.34
CA LEU A 149 7.27 -38.41 -1.14
C LEU A 149 6.16 -39.45 -1.00
N THR A 150 4.90 -39.05 -1.21
CA THR A 150 3.74 -39.98 -1.13
C THR A 150 3.77 -41.12 -2.15
N LYS A 151 4.62 -41.02 -3.18
CA LYS A 151 4.76 -42.04 -4.24
C LYS A 151 6.03 -42.88 -4.09
N LEU A 152 6.85 -42.63 -3.06
CA LEU A 152 8.08 -43.39 -2.85
C LEU A 152 7.75 -44.80 -2.33
N PRO A 153 8.26 -45.87 -2.98
CA PRO A 153 8.07 -47.22 -2.48
C PRO A 153 8.75 -47.41 -1.11
N PRO A 154 8.10 -47.99 -0.09
CA PRO A 154 8.69 -48.20 1.24
C PRO A 154 10.04 -48.94 1.21
N LYS A 155 10.15 -49.95 0.33
CA LYS A 155 11.37 -50.75 0.15
C LYS A 155 12.61 -49.92 -0.23
N LEU A 156 12.40 -48.80 -0.94
CA LEU A 156 13.47 -47.90 -1.38
C LEU A 156 14.01 -47.09 -0.19
N VAL A 157 13.12 -46.58 0.66
CA VAL A 157 13.46 -45.64 1.75
C VAL A 157 13.86 -46.34 3.05
N GLU A 158 13.47 -47.61 3.25
CA GLU A 158 13.90 -48.40 4.41
C GLU A 158 15.38 -48.81 4.35
N LYS A 159 15.95 -48.88 3.14
CA LYS A 159 17.30 -49.39 2.90
C LYS A 159 18.34 -48.30 2.58
N ALA A 160 17.91 -47.05 2.46
CA ALA A 160 18.75 -45.93 2.06
C ALA A 160 18.50 -44.72 2.99
N LEU A 161 19.46 -43.80 3.04
CA LEU A 161 19.26 -42.49 3.64
C LEU A 161 18.46 -41.61 2.67
N VAL A 162 17.34 -41.04 3.11
CA VAL A 162 16.59 -40.07 2.31
C VAL A 162 17.10 -38.66 2.61
N VAL A 163 17.52 -37.96 1.56
CA VAL A 163 18.10 -36.62 1.64
C VAL A 163 17.27 -35.66 0.82
N ASP A 164 16.83 -34.57 1.43
CA ASP A 164 16.23 -33.45 0.70
C ASP A 164 17.30 -32.40 0.33
N VAL A 165 17.07 -31.67 -0.76
CA VAL A 165 17.93 -30.55 -1.19
C VAL A 165 17.14 -29.26 -1.47
N LEU A 166 15.96 -29.11 -0.88
CA LEU A 166 15.11 -27.93 -1.06
C LEU A 166 15.72 -26.65 -0.45
N SER A 167 15.19 -25.49 -0.80
CA SER A 167 15.58 -24.22 -0.17
C SER A 167 14.75 -23.82 1.05
N VAL A 168 13.73 -24.61 1.41
CA VAL A 168 12.89 -24.40 2.61
C VAL A 168 12.86 -25.68 3.41
N LYS A 169 13.48 -25.66 4.59
CA LYS A 169 13.82 -26.85 5.37
C LYS A 169 12.71 -27.32 6.29
N MET A 170 11.93 -26.41 6.87
CA MET A 170 10.78 -26.79 7.70
C MET A 170 9.75 -27.55 6.87
N HIS A 171 9.46 -27.06 5.65
CA HIS A 171 8.57 -27.75 4.73
C HIS A 171 9.07 -29.17 4.39
N ALA A 172 10.38 -29.31 4.10
CA ALA A 172 10.97 -30.61 3.79
C ALA A 172 10.93 -31.57 5.00
N LYS A 173 11.35 -31.09 6.18
CA LYS A 173 11.37 -31.83 7.44
C LYS A 173 9.99 -32.37 7.80
N GLU A 174 8.98 -31.51 7.79
CA GLU A 174 7.61 -31.88 8.11
C GLU A 174 7.04 -32.88 7.11
N ALA A 175 7.25 -32.66 5.81
CA ALA A 175 6.75 -33.57 4.78
C ALA A 175 7.42 -34.95 4.88
N MET A 176 8.73 -35.02 5.09
CA MET A 176 9.45 -36.28 5.25
C MET A 176 9.05 -37.03 6.52
N LEU A 177 8.91 -36.35 7.67
CA LEU A 177 8.45 -36.97 8.91
C LEU A 177 7.01 -37.51 8.80
N ARG A 178 6.16 -36.83 8.03
CA ARG A 178 4.76 -37.21 7.83
C ARG A 178 4.59 -38.43 6.92
N HIS A 179 5.36 -38.50 5.84
CA HIS A 179 5.12 -39.47 4.75
C HIS A 179 6.11 -40.63 4.69
N LEU A 180 7.31 -40.50 5.27
CA LEU A 180 8.30 -41.58 5.27
C LEU A 180 8.11 -42.51 6.49
N PRO A 181 8.25 -43.83 6.32
CA PRO A 181 8.04 -44.79 7.40
C PRO A 181 9.01 -44.54 8.57
N PRO A 182 8.63 -44.81 9.83
CA PRO A 182 9.46 -44.53 11.01
C PRO A 182 10.88 -45.12 10.97
N THR A 183 11.08 -46.18 10.19
CA THR A 183 12.34 -46.88 9.97
C THR A 183 13.29 -46.18 9.00
N ALA A 184 12.83 -45.21 8.22
CA ALA A 184 13.67 -44.50 7.25
C ALA A 184 14.55 -43.43 7.92
N ASP A 185 15.83 -43.41 7.56
CA ASP A 185 16.75 -42.34 7.93
C ASP A 185 16.50 -41.09 7.08
N ILE A 186 16.48 -39.91 7.70
CA ILE A 186 16.16 -38.62 7.10
C ILE A 186 17.27 -37.61 7.41
N LEU A 187 17.81 -37.01 6.35
CA LEU A 187 18.71 -35.87 6.40
C LEU A 187 18.10 -34.70 5.64
N CYS A 188 17.87 -33.60 6.33
CA CYS A 188 17.55 -32.34 5.66
C CYS A 188 18.84 -31.64 5.27
N MET A 189 18.95 -31.17 4.03
CA MET A 189 20.18 -30.51 3.56
C MET A 189 19.87 -29.43 2.55
N HIS A 190 20.62 -28.34 2.54
CA HIS A 190 20.50 -27.28 1.54
C HIS A 190 21.91 -26.84 1.13
N PRO A 191 22.38 -27.24 -0.06
CA PRO A 191 23.51 -26.58 -0.69
C PRO A 191 23.08 -25.13 -0.98
N MET A 192 23.69 -24.15 -0.32
CA MET A 192 23.33 -22.73 -0.46
C MET A 192 23.85 -22.13 -1.78
N PHE A 193 23.89 -22.96 -2.83
CA PHE A 193 24.42 -22.67 -4.13
C PHE A 193 23.70 -23.51 -5.20
N GLY A 194 23.51 -22.93 -6.38
CA GLY A 194 22.95 -23.57 -7.55
C GLY A 194 23.98 -23.85 -8.65
N PRO A 195 23.53 -24.27 -9.84
CA PRO A 195 24.39 -24.56 -10.97
C PRO A 195 25.28 -23.38 -11.40
N GLU A 196 24.78 -22.14 -11.26
CA GLU A 196 25.55 -20.93 -11.61
C GLU A 196 26.59 -20.56 -10.56
N SER A 197 26.22 -20.54 -9.28
CA SER A 197 27.16 -20.17 -8.21
C SER A 197 28.19 -21.27 -7.92
N GLY A 198 27.87 -22.53 -8.21
CA GLY A 198 28.78 -23.67 -8.04
C GLY A 198 29.55 -24.08 -9.30
N LYS A 199 29.46 -23.33 -10.42
CA LYS A 199 30.09 -23.72 -11.69
C LYS A 199 31.63 -23.78 -11.65
N ALA A 200 32.24 -23.05 -10.71
CA ALA A 200 33.69 -22.99 -10.53
C ALA A 200 34.21 -24.00 -9.48
N GLY A 201 33.35 -24.89 -8.97
CA GLY A 201 33.65 -25.81 -7.87
C GLY A 201 32.86 -25.47 -6.61
N TRP A 202 32.88 -26.39 -5.63
CA TRP A 202 32.11 -26.26 -4.38
C TRP A 202 32.96 -25.85 -3.17
N GLN A 203 34.25 -25.60 -3.39
CA GLN A 203 35.19 -25.22 -2.35
C GLN A 203 34.69 -23.99 -1.58
N THR A 204 34.61 -24.09 -0.25
CA THR A 204 34.11 -23.08 0.69
C THR A 204 32.63 -22.69 0.57
N LEU A 205 31.88 -23.27 -0.38
CA LEU A 205 30.45 -22.97 -0.50
C LEU A 205 29.68 -23.61 0.66
N PRO A 206 28.75 -22.88 1.32
CA PRO A 206 28.04 -23.41 2.46
C PRO A 206 27.04 -24.49 2.05
N CYS A 207 27.05 -25.61 2.78
CA CYS A 207 26.05 -26.66 2.69
C CYS A 207 25.47 -26.89 4.08
N VAL A 208 24.22 -26.48 4.26
CA VAL A 208 23.53 -26.54 5.55
C VAL A 208 22.87 -27.90 5.72
N TYR A 209 22.89 -28.49 6.92
CA TYR A 209 22.19 -29.75 7.18
C TYR A 209 21.63 -29.88 8.59
N GLU A 210 20.55 -30.65 8.71
CA GLU A 210 19.99 -31.15 9.97
C GLU A 210 19.79 -32.67 9.88
N GLN A 211 20.31 -33.40 10.88
CA GLN A 211 20.00 -34.81 11.08
C GLN A 211 18.62 -34.93 11.74
N VAL A 212 17.58 -35.23 10.95
CA VAL A 212 16.18 -35.19 11.42
C VAL A 212 15.77 -36.49 12.11
N ARG A 213 16.04 -37.63 11.47
CA ARG A 213 15.80 -38.96 12.04
C ARG A 213 16.91 -39.89 11.58
N VAL A 214 17.76 -40.32 12.49
CA VAL A 214 18.97 -41.10 12.14
C VAL A 214 19.05 -42.32 13.05
N ASN A 215 18.94 -43.50 12.45
CA ASN A 215 19.21 -44.78 13.09
C ASN A 215 20.62 -45.29 12.77
N ASP A 216 21.15 -44.94 11.58
CA ASP A 216 22.50 -45.30 11.11
C ASP A 216 23.37 -44.05 10.90
N HIS A 217 24.12 -43.66 11.94
CA HIS A 217 24.99 -42.49 11.90
C HIS A 217 26.15 -42.61 10.90
N HIS A 218 26.60 -43.84 10.61
CA HIS A 218 27.67 -44.07 9.64
C HIS A 218 27.18 -43.77 8.21
N ARG A 219 25.92 -44.10 7.90
CA ARG A 219 25.30 -43.76 6.61
C ARG A 219 25.21 -42.25 6.40
N VAL A 220 24.85 -41.51 7.45
CA VAL A 220 24.79 -40.04 7.40
C VAL A 220 26.17 -39.43 7.20
N ALA A 221 27.19 -39.87 7.95
CA ALA A 221 28.56 -39.38 7.78
C ALA A 221 29.07 -39.59 6.34
N ARG A 222 28.81 -40.76 5.75
CA ARG A 222 29.17 -41.02 4.35
C ARG A 222 28.40 -40.13 3.37
N ALA A 223 27.12 -39.87 3.62
CA ALA A 223 26.32 -39.01 2.76
C ALA A 223 26.76 -37.53 2.82
N LEU A 224 27.18 -37.03 3.98
CA LEU A 224 27.77 -35.70 4.12
C LEU A 224 29.10 -35.58 3.33
N GLY A 225 29.87 -36.67 3.27
CA GLY A 225 31.07 -36.78 2.43
C GLY A 225 30.84 -36.45 0.95
N LEU A 226 29.63 -36.65 0.41
CA LEU A 226 29.28 -36.25 -0.98
C LEU A 226 29.46 -34.75 -1.25
N PHE A 227 29.47 -33.92 -0.21
CA PHE A 227 29.66 -32.47 -0.29
C PHE A 227 30.98 -32.06 0.38
N GLU A 228 31.31 -32.64 1.53
CA GLU A 228 32.54 -32.32 2.28
C GLU A 228 33.81 -32.64 1.47
N ASP A 229 33.84 -33.76 0.74
CA ASP A 229 34.99 -34.16 -0.09
C ASP A 229 35.20 -33.24 -1.32
N GLU A 230 34.17 -32.46 -1.68
CA GLU A 230 34.24 -31.40 -2.71
C GLU A 230 34.65 -30.04 -2.12
N GLY A 231 34.93 -29.98 -0.81
CA GLY A 231 35.36 -28.79 -0.12
C GLY A 231 34.22 -27.87 0.34
N CYS A 232 32.97 -28.33 0.36
CA CYS A 232 31.85 -27.57 0.92
C CYS A 232 32.10 -27.24 2.40
N ALA A 233 31.72 -26.04 2.82
CA ALA A 233 31.65 -25.70 4.23
C ALA A 233 30.37 -26.30 4.82
N MET A 234 30.48 -27.44 5.50
CA MET A 234 29.34 -28.13 6.10
C MET A 234 28.89 -27.41 7.38
N VAL A 235 27.63 -26.95 7.41
CA VAL A 235 27.07 -26.18 8.53
C VAL A 235 25.89 -26.92 9.14
N LYS A 236 26.07 -27.44 10.36
CA LYS A 236 24.99 -28.09 11.11
C LYS A 236 24.10 -27.02 11.77
N MET A 237 22.82 -26.97 11.41
CA MET A 237 21.82 -26.11 12.07
C MET A 237 20.41 -26.69 11.94
N SER A 238 19.50 -26.26 12.79
CA SER A 238 18.10 -26.68 12.69
C SER A 238 17.43 -26.11 11.43
N CYS A 239 16.45 -26.84 10.89
CA CYS A 239 15.61 -26.43 9.78
C CYS A 239 14.90 -25.10 10.06
N GLU A 240 14.48 -24.88 11.30
CA GLU A 240 13.85 -23.63 11.74
C GLU A 240 14.82 -22.45 11.67
N MET A 241 16.03 -22.60 12.23
CA MET A 241 17.07 -21.56 12.17
C MET A 241 17.51 -21.30 10.72
N HIS A 242 17.65 -22.35 9.92
CA HIS A 242 17.92 -22.22 8.50
C HIS A 242 16.87 -21.35 7.82
N ASP A 243 15.58 -21.64 7.98
CA ASP A 243 14.51 -20.93 7.28
C ASP A 243 14.43 -19.46 7.75
N GLN A 244 14.68 -19.18 9.03
CA GLN A 244 14.79 -17.81 9.52
C GLN A 244 15.90 -17.02 8.81
N LEU A 245 17.10 -17.60 8.70
CA LEU A 245 18.24 -16.97 8.03
C LEU A 245 18.08 -16.90 6.51
N ALA A 246 17.48 -17.92 5.90
CA ALA A 246 17.20 -17.97 4.46
C ALA A 246 16.17 -16.92 4.05
N ALA A 247 15.20 -16.58 4.92
CA ALA A 247 14.29 -15.47 4.68
C ALA A 247 15.05 -14.13 4.59
N GLY A 248 15.95 -13.86 5.54
CA GLY A 248 16.74 -12.62 5.57
C GLY A 248 17.83 -12.52 4.50
N SER A 249 18.15 -13.62 3.81
CA SER A 249 19.21 -13.67 2.79
C SER A 249 18.65 -14.04 1.41
N GLN A 250 18.28 -15.30 1.20
CA GLN A 250 17.79 -15.83 -0.08
C GLN A 250 16.49 -15.16 -0.52
N PHE A 251 15.48 -15.07 0.35
CA PHE A 251 14.20 -14.46 -0.02
C PHE A 251 14.35 -12.96 -0.32
N VAL A 252 15.07 -12.21 0.53
CA VAL A 252 15.39 -10.78 0.27
C VAL A 252 16.15 -10.58 -1.04
N THR A 253 17.10 -11.46 -1.37
CA THR A 253 17.85 -11.43 -2.63
C THR A 253 16.92 -11.58 -3.83
N HIS A 254 16.04 -12.61 -3.82
CA HIS A 254 15.05 -12.80 -4.89
C HIS A 254 14.03 -11.66 -4.97
N LEU A 255 13.52 -11.19 -3.83
CA LEU A 255 12.58 -10.07 -3.76
C LEU A 255 13.18 -8.83 -4.43
N THR A 256 14.42 -8.49 -4.05
CA THR A 256 15.15 -7.33 -4.57
C THR A 256 15.39 -7.45 -6.08
N GLY A 257 15.94 -8.57 -6.55
CA GLY A 257 16.21 -8.78 -7.98
C GLY A 257 14.93 -8.75 -8.83
N ARG A 258 13.83 -9.34 -8.33
CA ARG A 258 12.53 -9.29 -9.02
C ARG A 258 11.90 -7.90 -9.00
N LEU A 259 12.01 -7.13 -7.92
CA LEU A 259 11.57 -5.72 -7.89
C LEU A 259 12.35 -4.89 -8.91
N LEU A 260 13.68 -5.03 -8.94
CA LEU A 260 14.53 -4.34 -9.92
C LEU A 260 14.18 -4.71 -11.36
N SER A 261 13.80 -5.97 -11.63
CA SER A 261 13.32 -6.39 -12.96
C SER A 261 12.08 -5.62 -13.43
N LYS A 262 11.19 -5.21 -12.50
CA LYS A 262 9.98 -4.44 -12.83
C LYS A 262 10.31 -3.02 -13.28
N LEU A 263 11.47 -2.49 -12.89
CA LEU A 263 11.97 -1.20 -13.34
C LEU A 263 12.51 -1.23 -14.78
N LYS A 264 12.65 -2.42 -15.40
CA LYS A 264 13.16 -2.62 -16.77
C LYS A 264 14.52 -1.95 -17.02
N LEU A 265 15.42 -2.02 -16.04
CA LEU A 265 16.77 -1.44 -16.11
C LEU A 265 17.53 -1.94 -17.35
N GLN A 266 18.21 -1.03 -18.05
CA GLN A 266 18.99 -1.33 -19.26
C GLN A 266 20.47 -1.01 -19.06
N PRO A 267 21.40 -1.80 -19.64
CA PRO A 267 22.81 -1.44 -19.69
C PRO A 267 23.00 -0.06 -20.35
N SER A 268 23.99 0.69 -19.86
CA SER A 268 24.30 2.03 -20.37
C SER A 268 25.82 2.23 -20.44
N PRO A 269 26.34 3.05 -21.38
CA PRO A 269 27.77 3.37 -21.45
C PRO A 269 28.34 3.97 -20.15
N ILE A 270 27.49 4.62 -19.35
CA ILE A 270 27.86 5.21 -18.06
C ILE A 270 27.60 4.27 -16.86
N ALA A 271 27.28 2.99 -17.10
CA ALA A 271 27.00 2.02 -16.05
C ALA A 271 28.18 1.85 -15.10
N THR A 272 27.98 2.23 -13.84
CA THR A 272 28.95 2.06 -12.76
C THR A 272 29.10 0.58 -12.39
N LYS A 273 30.16 0.23 -11.64
CA LYS A 273 30.33 -1.13 -11.08
C LYS A 273 29.12 -1.56 -10.26
N GLY A 274 28.56 -0.65 -9.46
CA GLY A 274 27.35 -0.93 -8.66
C GLY A 274 26.13 -1.22 -9.52
N PHE A 275 25.90 -0.45 -10.59
CA PHE A 275 24.78 -0.70 -11.49
C PHE A 275 24.89 -2.05 -12.21
N ARG A 276 26.10 -2.47 -12.59
CA ARG A 276 26.34 -3.80 -13.17
C ARG A 276 26.00 -4.92 -12.19
N ALA A 277 26.37 -4.78 -10.91
CA ALA A 277 25.99 -5.75 -9.88
C ALA A 277 24.46 -5.87 -9.71
N LEU A 278 23.70 -4.79 -9.88
CA LEU A 278 22.23 -4.85 -9.89
C LEU A 278 21.69 -5.61 -11.11
N LEU A 279 22.28 -5.41 -12.29
CA LEU A 279 21.91 -6.16 -13.49
C LEU A 279 22.23 -7.66 -13.32
N ASP A 280 23.39 -7.99 -12.76
CA ASP A 280 23.78 -9.37 -12.47
C ASP A 280 22.84 -10.02 -11.44
N LEU A 281 22.41 -9.26 -10.42
CA LEU A 281 21.40 -9.71 -9.45
C LEU A 281 20.05 -10.01 -10.12
N VAL A 282 19.59 -9.12 -11.01
CA VAL A 282 18.35 -9.32 -11.79
C VAL A 282 18.47 -10.59 -12.65
N ASP A 283 19.57 -10.76 -13.39
CA ASP A 283 19.76 -11.93 -14.25
C ASP A 283 19.78 -13.22 -13.42
N ASN A 284 20.57 -13.27 -12.33
CA ASN A 284 20.66 -14.44 -11.47
C ASN A 284 19.31 -14.83 -10.85
N THR A 285 18.57 -13.88 -10.28
CA THR A 285 17.32 -14.15 -9.57
C THR A 285 16.12 -14.39 -10.50
N CYS A 286 16.13 -13.83 -11.71
CA CYS A 286 15.03 -13.98 -12.67
C CYS A 286 15.20 -15.18 -13.60
N ARG A 287 16.42 -15.75 -13.73
CA ARG A 287 16.63 -17.07 -14.35
C ARG A 287 15.94 -18.19 -13.56
N ASP A 288 15.85 -18.03 -12.24
CA ASP A 288 15.06 -18.93 -11.42
C ASP A 288 13.57 -18.75 -11.67
N SER A 289 12.84 -19.87 -11.63
CA SER A 289 11.39 -19.88 -11.84
C SER A 289 10.64 -19.01 -10.82
N PHE A 290 9.53 -18.42 -11.26
CA PHE A 290 8.64 -17.71 -10.33
C PHE A 290 8.08 -18.67 -9.27
N ASP A 291 7.85 -19.93 -9.63
CA ASP A 291 7.41 -20.98 -8.70
C ASP A 291 8.36 -21.18 -7.52
N LEU A 292 9.68 -21.10 -7.74
CA LEU A 292 10.67 -21.13 -6.65
C LEU A 292 10.47 -19.93 -5.72
N PHE A 293 10.38 -18.72 -6.29
CA PHE A 293 10.20 -17.51 -5.49
C PHE A 293 8.87 -17.52 -4.71
N TYR A 294 7.78 -17.96 -5.34
CA TYR A 294 6.50 -18.15 -4.69
C TYR A 294 6.60 -19.16 -3.55
N ALA A 295 7.30 -20.29 -3.77
CA ALA A 295 7.48 -21.30 -2.74
C ALA A 295 8.34 -20.81 -1.56
N LEU A 296 9.39 -20.01 -1.81
CA LEU A 296 10.17 -19.35 -0.76
C LEU A 296 9.28 -18.42 0.09
N TYR A 297 8.27 -17.79 -0.50
CA TYR A 297 7.30 -16.97 0.22
C TYR A 297 6.26 -17.81 0.96
N SER A 298 5.64 -18.78 0.29
CA SER A 298 4.47 -19.51 0.82
C SER A 298 4.83 -20.57 1.85
N HIS A 299 6.03 -21.15 1.78
CA HIS A 299 6.45 -22.25 2.65
C HIS A 299 7.42 -21.85 3.76
N ASN A 300 7.99 -20.63 3.71
CA ASN A 300 8.78 -20.09 4.81
C ASN A 300 7.98 -18.99 5.52
N SER A 301 7.54 -19.25 6.74
CA SER A 301 6.72 -18.33 7.55
C SER A 301 7.40 -16.97 7.78
N ASN A 302 8.73 -16.92 7.79
CA ASN A 302 9.50 -15.69 8.02
C ASN A 302 9.53 -14.74 6.80
N SER A 303 9.22 -15.24 5.60
CA SER A 303 9.26 -14.44 4.37
C SER A 303 8.22 -13.31 4.35
N SER A 304 7.05 -13.50 4.99
CA SER A 304 6.03 -12.45 5.09
C SER A 304 6.50 -11.28 5.95
N GLU A 305 7.23 -11.55 7.03
CA GLU A 305 7.79 -10.50 7.89
C GLU A 305 8.86 -9.72 7.14
N GLN A 306 9.76 -10.40 6.43
CA GLN A 306 10.80 -9.77 5.60
C GLN A 306 10.20 -8.86 4.51
N LEU A 307 9.10 -9.28 3.88
CA LEU A 307 8.39 -8.45 2.90
C LEU A 307 7.84 -7.16 3.52
N GLN A 308 7.30 -7.23 4.74
CA GLN A 308 6.81 -6.06 5.47
C GLN A 308 7.97 -5.13 5.89
N GLN A 309 9.07 -5.68 6.40
CA GLN A 309 10.26 -4.92 6.76
C GLN A 309 10.84 -4.19 5.54
N PHE A 310 10.90 -4.85 4.38
CA PHE A 310 11.35 -4.23 3.13
C PHE A 310 10.45 -3.05 2.71
N ALA A 311 9.13 -3.19 2.85
CA ALA A 311 8.18 -2.12 2.55
C ALA A 311 8.34 -0.91 3.51
N SER A 312 8.52 -1.17 4.81
CA SER A 312 8.77 -0.11 5.81
C SER A 312 10.07 0.65 5.49
N ALA A 313 11.16 -0.08 5.25
CA ALA A 313 12.45 0.51 4.92
C ALA A 313 12.40 1.37 3.64
N PHE A 314 11.64 0.94 2.63
CA PHE A 314 11.41 1.72 1.42
C PHE A 314 10.64 3.02 1.71
N ASP A 315 9.58 2.95 2.51
CA ASP A 315 8.79 4.12 2.89
C ASP A 315 9.58 5.11 3.77
N GLU A 316 10.42 4.61 4.68
CA GLU A 316 11.35 5.39 5.51
C GLU A 316 12.37 6.13 4.65
N LEU A 317 13.06 5.42 3.75
CA LEU A 317 14.04 6.02 2.84
C LEU A 317 13.39 7.06 1.91
N ARG A 318 12.16 6.78 1.43
CA ARG A 318 11.41 7.75 0.64
C ARG A 318 11.12 9.02 1.45
N ALA A 319 10.76 8.89 2.72
CA ALA A 319 10.53 10.05 3.59
C ALA A 319 11.82 10.85 3.79
N GLU A 320 12.94 10.20 4.08
CA GLU A 320 14.25 10.86 4.21
C GLU A 320 14.64 11.64 2.95
N LEU A 321 14.41 11.06 1.76
CA LEU A 321 14.70 11.73 0.48
C LEU A 321 13.81 12.95 0.23
N LEU A 322 12.56 12.92 0.67
CA LEU A 322 11.62 14.04 0.50
C LEU A 322 11.85 15.15 1.53
N ASP A 323 12.30 14.79 2.74
CA ASP A 323 12.60 15.73 3.82
C ASP A 323 14.02 16.33 3.71
N PHE A 324 14.88 15.80 2.82
CA PHE A 324 16.24 16.29 2.64
C PHE A 324 16.27 17.70 2.03
N SER A 325 16.44 18.71 2.90
CA SER A 325 16.73 20.09 2.51
C SER A 325 18.19 20.42 2.88
N PRO A 326 19.05 20.83 1.91
CA PRO A 326 20.44 21.15 2.17
C PRO A 326 20.64 22.37 3.10
N THR A 327 19.58 23.08 3.46
CA THR A 327 19.57 24.24 4.36
C THR A 327 18.92 24.00 5.73
N SER A 328 18.52 22.77 6.06
CA SER A 328 17.82 22.47 7.33
C SER A 328 18.62 21.55 8.24
N THR A 329 19.68 22.07 8.85
CA THR A 329 20.30 21.44 10.02
C THR A 329 19.73 22.02 11.30
N ALA A 330 18.53 21.56 11.69
CA ALA A 330 18.06 21.50 13.08
C ALA A 330 16.68 20.81 13.13
N ALA A 331 16.63 19.49 12.91
CA ALA A 331 15.46 18.72 13.35
C ALA A 331 15.57 18.56 14.88
N THR A 332 14.71 19.26 15.61
CA THR A 332 14.54 19.15 17.05
C THR A 332 14.15 17.73 17.42
N ALA A 333 15.08 17.00 18.05
CA ALA A 333 14.80 15.73 18.70
C ALA A 333 13.76 15.97 19.82
N GLY A 334 12.49 15.70 19.52
CA GLY A 334 11.38 15.88 20.46
C GLY A 334 10.02 16.24 19.83
N ALA A 335 9.97 16.61 18.54
CA ALA A 335 8.69 16.91 17.89
C ALA A 335 7.92 15.63 17.53
N VAL A 336 6.62 15.60 17.84
CA VAL A 336 5.69 14.54 17.40
C VAL A 336 5.69 14.50 15.87
N ARG A 337 6.09 13.37 15.29
CA ARG A 337 6.02 13.18 13.83
C ARG A 337 4.57 12.96 13.44
N VAL A 338 4.02 13.87 12.64
CA VAL A 338 2.71 13.70 12.00
C VAL A 338 2.85 12.79 10.78
N GLY A 339 1.79 12.04 10.44
CA GLY A 339 1.82 11.17 9.26
C GLY A 339 2.07 11.97 7.98
N HIS A 340 2.90 11.43 7.07
CA HIS A 340 3.34 12.12 5.84
C HIS A 340 2.19 12.75 5.03
N LEU A 341 1.05 12.05 4.90
CA LEU A 341 -0.11 12.60 4.17
C LEU A 341 -0.62 13.89 4.79
N VAL A 342 -0.76 13.92 6.11
CA VAL A 342 -1.21 15.11 6.85
C VAL A 342 -0.15 16.21 6.78
N GLY A 343 1.14 15.86 6.90
CA GLY A 343 2.25 16.82 6.81
C GLY A 343 2.38 17.48 5.43
N SER A 344 2.03 16.76 4.36
CA SER A 344 2.12 17.26 2.97
C SER A 344 0.93 18.14 2.53
N MET A 345 -0.15 18.19 3.32
CA MET A 345 -1.32 18.99 2.98
C MET A 345 -1.03 20.48 3.18
N ALA A 346 -1.36 21.29 2.18
CA ALA A 346 -1.24 22.74 2.31
C ALA A 346 -2.07 23.23 3.50
N SER A 347 -1.48 24.09 4.32
CA SER A 347 -2.23 24.83 5.32
C SER A 347 -3.31 25.64 4.60
N SER A 348 -4.56 25.55 5.08
CA SER A 348 -5.66 26.27 4.44
C SER A 348 -5.38 27.78 4.48
N GLN A 349 -5.48 28.48 3.35
CA GLN A 349 -5.36 29.96 3.30
C GLN A 349 -6.39 30.66 4.21
N THR A 350 -7.41 29.94 4.70
CA THR A 350 -8.33 30.40 5.73
C THR A 350 -7.73 30.49 7.13
N VAL A 351 -6.55 29.91 7.40
CA VAL A 351 -5.88 29.95 8.71
C VAL A 351 -5.41 31.37 9.04
N ALA A 352 -4.75 32.06 8.10
CA ALA A 352 -4.33 33.46 8.28
C ALA A 352 -5.54 34.38 8.58
N ILE A 353 -6.66 34.17 7.89
CA ILE A 353 -7.91 34.90 8.11
C ILE A 353 -8.53 34.56 9.48
N SER A 354 -8.35 33.32 9.95
CA SER A 354 -8.86 32.89 11.25
C SER A 354 -8.10 33.55 12.40
N ASP A 355 -6.78 33.74 12.29
CA ASP A 355 -5.98 34.43 13.30
C ASP A 355 -6.38 35.91 13.42
N ILE A 356 -6.62 36.57 12.28
CA ILE A 356 -7.16 37.95 12.26
C ILE A 356 -8.56 38.00 12.88
N ALA A 357 -9.42 37.00 12.62
CA ALA A 357 -10.76 36.93 13.22
C ALA A 357 -10.70 36.83 14.75
N ILE A 358 -9.82 35.98 15.26
CA ILE A 358 -9.64 35.78 16.70
C ILE A 358 -9.12 37.07 17.35
N GLU A 359 -8.13 37.72 16.73
CA GLU A 359 -7.57 38.97 17.25
C GLU A 359 -8.62 40.09 17.31
N LEU A 360 -9.35 40.34 16.21
CA LEU A 360 -10.39 41.36 16.16
C LEU A 360 -11.52 41.08 17.16
N LYS A 361 -11.91 39.81 17.31
CA LYS A 361 -12.89 39.40 18.32
C LYS A 361 -12.39 39.67 19.74
N ARG A 362 -11.11 39.41 20.03
CA ARG A 362 -10.49 39.69 21.34
C ARG A 362 -10.46 41.19 21.65
N GLN A 363 -10.30 42.01 20.62
CA GLN A 363 -10.36 43.47 20.72
C GLN A 363 -11.80 44.02 20.83
N GLY A 364 -12.82 43.16 20.76
CA GLY A 364 -14.22 43.58 20.79
C GLY A 364 -14.69 44.25 19.50
N VAL A 365 -13.95 44.10 18.40
CA VAL A 365 -14.26 44.72 17.11
C VAL A 365 -15.25 43.82 16.35
N PRO A 366 -16.46 44.31 16.02
CA PRO A 366 -17.45 43.53 15.28
C PRO A 366 -17.04 43.39 13.81
N VAL A 367 -16.90 42.14 13.35
CA VAL A 367 -16.57 41.79 11.96
C VAL A 367 -17.80 41.25 11.25
N LEU A 368 -18.11 41.81 10.08
CA LEU A 368 -19.15 41.29 9.19
C LEU A 368 -18.57 40.11 8.39
N SER A 369 -19.08 38.90 8.62
CA SER A 369 -18.57 37.71 7.95
C SER A 369 -19.40 37.35 6.72
N LEU A 370 -18.79 37.43 5.54
CA LEU A 370 -19.31 36.90 4.28
C LEU A 370 -18.53 35.65 3.83
N ALA A 371 -17.81 35.02 4.75
CA ALA A 371 -17.00 33.84 4.48
C ALA A 371 -17.76 32.53 4.67
N VAL A 372 -18.80 32.50 5.50
CA VAL A 372 -19.51 31.26 5.87
C VAL A 372 -20.54 30.88 4.81
N GLY A 373 -20.52 29.60 4.42
CA GLY A 373 -21.43 29.05 3.43
C GLY A 373 -22.65 28.37 4.05
N GLU A 374 -23.42 29.06 4.88
CA GLU A 374 -24.58 28.53 5.61
C GLU A 374 -25.79 29.43 5.39
N PRO A 375 -26.97 28.86 5.07
CA PRO A 375 -28.21 29.64 5.02
C PRO A 375 -28.51 30.37 6.34
N ASP A 376 -29.04 31.58 6.27
CA ASP A 376 -29.39 32.40 7.43
C ASP A 376 -30.78 32.12 8.01
N PHE A 377 -31.49 31.14 7.46
CA PHE A 377 -32.80 30.68 7.94
C PHE A 377 -32.69 29.35 8.71
N GLN A 378 -33.69 29.10 9.56
CA GLN A 378 -33.79 27.84 10.31
C GLN A 378 -34.32 26.70 9.42
N PRO A 379 -34.05 25.43 9.76
CA PRO A 379 -34.73 24.30 9.16
C PRO A 379 -36.26 24.45 9.25
N PRO A 380 -37.03 23.87 8.31
CA PRO A 380 -38.49 23.90 8.35
C PRO A 380 -39.04 23.40 9.70
N PRO A 381 -40.16 23.96 10.20
CA PRO A 381 -40.76 23.56 11.47
C PRO A 381 -41.05 22.05 11.55
N GLU A 382 -41.45 21.42 10.45
CA GLU A 382 -41.71 19.98 10.35
C GLU A 382 -40.45 19.14 10.56
N VAL A 383 -39.30 19.64 10.10
CA VAL A 383 -37.99 18.99 10.29
C VAL A 383 -37.57 19.10 11.76
N MET A 384 -37.73 20.27 12.36
CA MET A 384 -37.44 20.49 13.77
C MET A 384 -38.34 19.61 14.66
N ALA A 385 -39.65 19.59 14.39
CA ALA A 385 -40.60 18.74 15.11
C ALA A 385 -40.24 17.25 15.02
N ALA A 386 -39.84 16.76 13.84
CA ALA A 386 -39.40 15.38 13.68
C ALA A 386 -38.12 15.09 14.48
N ALA A 387 -37.17 16.03 14.55
CA ALA A 387 -35.98 15.86 15.39
C ALA A 387 -36.33 15.75 16.89
N HIS A 388 -37.27 16.58 17.36
CA HIS A 388 -37.81 16.50 18.71
C HIS A 388 -38.52 15.17 18.98
N GLU A 389 -39.40 14.74 18.08
CA GLU A 389 -40.11 13.46 18.15
C GLU A 389 -39.14 12.28 18.26
N ALA A 390 -38.08 12.26 17.46
CA ALA A 390 -37.07 11.21 17.51
C ALA A 390 -36.37 11.12 18.89
N LEU A 391 -36.12 12.26 19.53
CA LEU A 391 -35.55 12.31 20.88
C LEU A 391 -36.55 11.81 21.92
N GLU A 392 -37.80 12.26 21.86
CA GLU A 392 -38.88 11.84 22.77
C GLU A 392 -39.16 10.34 22.70
N GLN A 393 -39.12 9.76 21.49
CA GLN A 393 -39.29 8.33 21.26
C GLN A 393 -38.03 7.50 21.54
N GLY A 394 -36.94 8.14 21.98
CA GLY A 394 -35.72 7.45 22.35
C GLY A 394 -34.96 6.84 21.18
N MET A 395 -35.09 7.38 19.96
CA MET A 395 -34.36 6.96 18.75
C MET A 395 -32.86 7.33 18.83
N THR A 396 -32.15 6.74 19.78
CA THR A 396 -30.78 7.09 20.19
C THR A 396 -29.79 5.93 20.02
N LYS A 397 -30.25 4.81 19.45
CA LYS A 397 -29.44 3.60 19.23
C LYS A 397 -28.83 3.60 17.83
N TYR A 398 -27.90 2.67 17.60
CA TYR A 398 -27.36 2.42 16.28
C TYR A 398 -28.48 2.10 15.29
N THR A 399 -28.36 2.65 14.09
CA THR A 399 -29.21 2.34 12.95
C THR A 399 -28.45 1.42 11.99
N ALA A 400 -29.10 0.98 10.91
CA ALA A 400 -28.40 0.27 9.86
C ALA A 400 -27.24 1.13 9.33
N MET A 401 -26.06 0.52 9.10
CA MET A 401 -24.86 1.24 8.68
C MET A 401 -25.09 2.12 7.43
N PRO A 402 -25.81 1.66 6.37
CA PRO A 402 -26.10 2.50 5.22
C PRO A 402 -27.09 3.65 5.46
N GLY A 403 -27.69 3.71 6.65
CA GLY A 403 -28.85 4.52 6.99
C GLY A 403 -30.13 3.69 7.11
N THR A 404 -31.12 4.24 7.83
CA THR A 404 -32.44 3.62 8.01
C THR A 404 -33.09 3.32 6.67
N HIS A 405 -33.91 2.27 6.63
CA HIS A 405 -34.63 1.88 5.42
C HIS A 405 -35.52 3.02 4.91
N ASP A 406 -36.33 3.58 5.79
CA ASP A 406 -37.26 4.68 5.50
C ASP A 406 -36.56 5.89 4.87
N LEU A 407 -35.37 6.26 5.37
CA LEU A 407 -34.60 7.35 4.78
C LEU A 407 -34.11 7.02 3.37
N ARG A 408 -33.57 5.81 3.16
CA ARG A 408 -33.09 5.40 1.83
C ARG A 408 -34.24 5.31 0.82
N GLU A 409 -35.41 4.82 1.23
CA GLU A 409 -36.61 4.82 0.38
C GLU A 409 -37.13 6.24 0.08
N ALA A 410 -37.16 7.12 1.08
CA ALA A 410 -37.54 8.51 0.89
C ALA A 410 -36.60 9.22 -0.09
N ILE A 411 -35.29 8.96 0.01
CA ILE A 411 -34.28 9.46 -0.94
C ILE A 411 -34.57 8.92 -2.35
N CYS A 412 -34.78 7.60 -2.53
CA CYS A 412 -35.07 7.03 -3.85
C CYS A 412 -36.34 7.63 -4.48
N THR A 413 -37.37 7.83 -3.67
CA THR A 413 -38.62 8.48 -4.08
C THR A 413 -38.39 9.92 -4.52
N TYR A 414 -37.61 10.67 -3.74
CA TYR A 414 -37.22 12.05 -4.08
C TYR A 414 -36.41 12.10 -5.38
N LEU A 415 -35.39 11.25 -5.54
CA LEU A 415 -34.57 11.21 -6.75
C LEU A 415 -35.40 10.89 -7.99
N THR A 416 -36.35 9.96 -7.88
CA THR A 416 -37.24 9.60 -9.00
C THR A 416 -38.16 10.77 -9.36
N LYS A 417 -38.82 11.39 -8.37
CA LYS A 417 -39.79 12.46 -8.60
C LYS A 417 -39.15 13.79 -9.02
N SER A 418 -38.07 14.18 -8.35
CA SER A 418 -37.46 15.51 -8.48
C SER A 418 -36.36 15.55 -9.55
N LYS A 419 -35.63 14.44 -9.73
CA LYS A 419 -34.51 14.39 -10.67
C LYS A 419 -34.76 13.48 -11.88
N GLY A 420 -35.78 12.61 -11.84
CA GLY A 420 -36.03 11.66 -12.93
C GLY A 420 -35.05 10.50 -12.99
N VAL A 421 -34.37 10.18 -11.88
CA VAL A 421 -33.44 9.04 -11.77
C VAL A 421 -33.91 8.06 -10.70
N THR A 422 -33.96 6.78 -11.04
CA THR A 422 -34.41 5.72 -10.12
C THR A 422 -33.23 4.90 -9.64
N TYR A 423 -33.13 4.76 -8.33
CA TYR A 423 -32.16 3.91 -7.64
C TYR A 423 -32.90 2.92 -6.74
N ASP A 424 -32.30 1.75 -6.52
CA ASP A 424 -32.71 0.85 -5.45
C ASP A 424 -32.20 1.38 -4.08
N PRO A 425 -32.92 1.20 -2.96
CA PRO A 425 -32.41 1.60 -1.64
C PRO A 425 -31.03 1.03 -1.28
N ALA A 426 -30.63 -0.13 -1.80
CA ALA A 426 -29.30 -0.71 -1.61
C ALA A 426 -28.19 0.05 -2.36
N GLN A 427 -28.55 0.90 -3.32
CA GLN A 427 -27.65 1.79 -4.04
C GLN A 427 -27.44 3.14 -3.32
N VAL A 428 -28.19 3.40 -2.24
CA VAL A 428 -28.10 4.62 -1.44
C VAL A 428 -27.33 4.37 -0.14
N LEU A 429 -26.39 5.26 0.17
CA LEU A 429 -25.62 5.26 1.42
C LEU A 429 -25.69 6.64 2.08
N CYS A 430 -26.30 6.70 3.26
CA CYS A 430 -26.39 7.90 4.09
C CYS A 430 -25.09 8.07 4.89
N SER A 431 -24.62 9.32 5.01
CA SER A 431 -23.34 9.68 5.64
C SER A 431 -23.46 10.97 6.45
N ASN A 432 -22.43 11.31 7.24
CA ASN A 432 -22.38 12.52 8.08
C ASN A 432 -22.12 13.81 7.26
N GLY A 433 -23.00 14.07 6.29
CA GLY A 433 -22.92 15.13 5.29
C GLY A 433 -22.17 14.72 4.02
N GLY A 434 -22.42 15.45 2.92
CA GLY A 434 -21.84 15.15 1.59
C GLY A 434 -20.30 15.07 1.55
N LYS A 435 -19.61 15.82 2.42
CA LYS A 435 -18.15 15.73 2.57
C LYS A 435 -17.68 14.30 2.89
N GLN A 436 -18.36 13.61 3.80
CA GLN A 436 -18.04 12.22 4.11
C GLN A 436 -18.33 11.33 2.89
N GLY A 437 -19.45 11.53 2.22
CA GLY A 437 -19.82 10.80 1.00
C GLY A 437 -18.74 10.86 -0.09
N ILE A 438 -18.17 12.05 -0.33
CA ILE A 438 -17.07 12.24 -1.28
C ILE A 438 -15.80 11.53 -0.81
N LEU A 439 -15.37 11.78 0.44
CA LEU A 439 -14.16 11.16 1.00
C LEU A 439 -14.21 9.63 0.94
N GLN A 440 -15.32 9.02 1.37
CA GLN A 440 -15.41 7.56 1.41
C GLN A 440 -15.56 6.95 0.02
N THR A 441 -16.15 7.66 -0.94
CA THR A 441 -16.14 7.25 -2.35
C THR A 441 -14.72 7.22 -2.88
N MET A 442 -13.95 8.27 -2.63
CA MET A 442 -12.57 8.34 -3.11
C MET A 442 -11.67 7.31 -2.42
N LEU A 443 -11.77 7.13 -1.10
CA LEU A 443 -11.04 6.07 -0.38
C LEU A 443 -11.41 4.66 -0.85
N ALA A 444 -12.67 4.44 -1.26
CA ALA A 444 -13.12 3.14 -1.73
C ALA A 444 -12.65 2.81 -3.15
N MET A 445 -12.40 3.83 -3.98
CA MET A 445 -12.23 3.65 -5.42
C MET A 445 -10.84 4.06 -5.93
N CYS A 446 -10.13 4.98 -5.29
CA CYS A 446 -8.82 5.44 -5.74
C CYS A 446 -7.69 4.53 -5.23
N ASN A 447 -6.74 4.27 -6.11
CA ASN A 447 -5.41 3.77 -5.76
C ASN A 447 -4.40 4.93 -5.67
N PRO A 448 -3.23 4.73 -5.05
CA PRO A 448 -2.15 5.69 -5.13
C PRO A 448 -1.80 6.05 -6.59
N ALA A 449 -1.59 7.34 -6.84
CA ALA A 449 -1.31 7.94 -8.15
C ALA A 449 -2.45 7.93 -9.19
N ASP A 450 -3.65 7.41 -8.87
CA ASP A 450 -4.83 7.65 -9.71
C ASP A 450 -5.08 9.15 -9.85
N GLU A 451 -5.49 9.60 -11.04
CA GLU A 451 -5.72 11.01 -11.34
C GLU A 451 -7.18 11.40 -11.10
N VAL A 452 -7.39 12.55 -10.45
CA VAL A 452 -8.71 13.12 -10.18
C VAL A 452 -8.80 14.49 -10.83
N ILE A 453 -9.65 14.63 -11.84
CA ILE A 453 -9.88 15.87 -12.56
C ILE A 453 -10.79 16.78 -11.71
N ILE A 454 -10.34 18.01 -11.48
CA ILE A 454 -11.02 19.01 -10.65
C ILE A 454 -11.07 20.34 -11.40
N PRO A 455 -12.23 20.78 -11.89
CA PRO A 455 -12.38 22.11 -12.49
C PRO A 455 -12.19 23.22 -11.44
N ALA A 456 -11.27 24.15 -11.67
CA ALA A 456 -11.10 25.36 -10.87
C ALA A 456 -11.89 26.51 -11.50
N PRO A 457 -12.59 27.35 -10.73
CA PRO A 457 -12.56 27.40 -9.27
C PRO A 457 -13.31 26.24 -8.59
N TYR A 458 -12.69 25.60 -7.61
CA TYR A 458 -13.21 24.40 -6.93
C TYR A 458 -13.46 24.62 -5.44
N TRP A 459 -14.34 23.81 -4.83
CA TRP A 459 -14.41 23.76 -3.37
C TRP A 459 -13.14 23.15 -2.78
N THR A 460 -12.52 23.88 -1.84
CA THR A 460 -11.17 23.60 -1.31
C THR A 460 -10.93 22.17 -0.83
N SER A 461 -11.98 21.49 -0.35
CA SER A 461 -11.85 20.13 0.17
C SER A 461 -11.63 19.07 -0.92
N TYR A 462 -11.97 19.32 -2.19
CA TYR A 462 -11.73 18.33 -3.25
C TYR A 462 -10.24 18.04 -3.42
N LEU A 463 -9.40 19.07 -3.41
CA LEU A 463 -7.95 18.92 -3.52
C LEU A 463 -7.38 18.16 -2.31
N ALA A 464 -7.78 18.56 -1.10
CA ALA A 464 -7.36 17.95 0.15
C ALA A 464 -7.76 16.46 0.24
N ILE A 465 -9.00 16.13 -0.11
CA ILE A 465 -9.49 14.74 -0.12
C ILE A 465 -8.73 13.90 -1.15
N THR A 466 -8.45 14.46 -2.33
CA THR A 466 -7.66 13.78 -3.37
C THR A 466 -6.29 13.39 -2.84
N GLN A 467 -5.59 14.33 -2.20
CA GLN A 467 -4.28 14.10 -1.58
C GLN A 467 -4.34 13.08 -0.43
N LEU A 468 -5.35 13.15 0.44
CA LEU A 468 -5.58 12.18 1.51
C LEU A 468 -5.75 10.74 0.98
N CYS A 469 -6.32 10.60 -0.22
CA CYS A 469 -6.48 9.30 -0.90
C CYS A 469 -5.22 8.87 -1.66
N ARG A 470 -4.09 9.60 -1.56
CA ARG A 470 -2.86 9.40 -2.35
C ARG A 470 -3.06 9.51 -3.86
N ALA A 471 -4.16 10.11 -4.29
CA ALA A 471 -4.46 10.39 -5.69
C ALA A 471 -3.81 11.71 -6.12
N LYS A 472 -3.59 11.86 -7.42
CA LYS A 472 -3.00 13.05 -8.03
C LYS A 472 -4.12 13.97 -8.54
N PRO A 473 -4.22 15.21 -8.03
CA PRO A 473 -5.16 16.17 -8.58
C PRO A 473 -4.71 16.66 -9.95
N VAL A 474 -5.63 16.70 -10.91
CA VAL A 474 -5.48 17.29 -12.24
C VAL A 474 -6.44 18.47 -12.33
N VAL A 475 -5.93 19.67 -12.06
CA VAL A 475 -6.75 20.88 -12.01
C VAL A 475 -6.92 21.46 -13.42
N ILE A 476 -8.16 21.75 -13.81
CA ILE A 476 -8.50 22.44 -15.07
C ILE A 476 -9.06 23.81 -14.75
N SER A 477 -8.35 24.88 -15.06
CA SER A 477 -8.84 26.25 -14.86
C SER A 477 -9.95 26.59 -15.86
N THR A 478 -11.07 27.10 -15.37
CA THR A 478 -12.15 27.73 -16.13
C THR A 478 -12.12 29.24 -15.94
N THR A 479 -12.79 29.96 -16.85
CA THR A 479 -12.70 31.42 -16.93
C THR A 479 -14.05 32.08 -16.66
N ALA A 480 -14.05 33.39 -16.40
CA ALA A 480 -15.29 34.15 -16.24
C ALA A 480 -16.07 34.25 -17.56
N GLU A 481 -15.38 34.24 -18.69
CA GLU A 481 -15.95 34.25 -20.04
C GLU A 481 -16.77 32.98 -20.33
N ASP A 482 -16.36 31.86 -19.76
CA ASP A 482 -17.03 30.56 -19.85
C ASP A 482 -18.08 30.35 -18.72
N ASP A 483 -18.46 31.41 -18.00
CA ASP A 483 -19.28 31.35 -16.77
C ASP A 483 -18.73 30.34 -15.74
N TYR A 484 -17.41 30.15 -15.72
CA TYR A 484 -16.68 29.15 -14.94
C TYR A 484 -17.10 27.69 -15.19
N CYS A 485 -17.81 27.40 -16.27
CA CYS A 485 -18.18 26.05 -16.64
C CYS A 485 -17.02 25.28 -17.29
N LEU A 486 -17.00 23.96 -17.10
CA LEU A 486 -16.01 23.07 -17.71
C LEU A 486 -16.35 22.83 -19.18
N MET A 487 -15.38 23.07 -20.07
CA MET A 487 -15.54 22.83 -21.50
C MET A 487 -15.13 21.39 -21.90
N PRO A 488 -15.84 20.75 -22.86
CA PRO A 488 -15.54 19.39 -23.32
C PRO A 488 -14.12 19.21 -23.86
N GLU A 489 -13.60 20.22 -24.55
CA GLU A 489 -12.27 20.18 -25.17
C GLU A 489 -11.18 20.15 -24.10
N ALA A 490 -11.36 20.93 -23.03
CA ALA A 490 -10.47 20.94 -21.87
C ALA A 490 -10.55 19.62 -21.08
N LEU A 491 -11.75 19.06 -20.93
CA LEU A 491 -11.93 17.75 -20.31
C LEU A 491 -11.21 16.64 -21.10
N GLU A 492 -11.42 16.58 -22.41
CA GLU A 492 -10.79 15.57 -23.27
C GLU A 492 -9.26 15.63 -23.17
N ALA A 493 -8.68 16.83 -23.20
CA ALA A 493 -7.23 17.02 -23.13
C ALA A 493 -6.62 16.58 -21.79
N ALA A 494 -7.41 16.61 -20.71
CA ALA A 494 -6.95 16.26 -19.37
C ALA A 494 -7.09 14.76 -19.04
N ILE A 495 -7.91 14.01 -19.79
CA ILE A 495 -8.14 12.59 -19.52
C ILE A 495 -6.92 11.76 -19.93
N THR A 496 -6.47 10.90 -19.02
CA THR A 496 -5.42 9.90 -19.22
C THR A 496 -5.93 8.51 -18.87
N GLN A 497 -5.08 7.48 -19.08
CA GLN A 497 -5.37 6.13 -18.62
C GLN A 497 -5.38 6.01 -17.08
N SER A 498 -4.75 6.96 -16.38
CA SER A 498 -4.73 7.03 -14.91
C SER A 498 -5.90 7.82 -14.34
N THR A 499 -6.69 8.51 -15.17
CA THR A 499 -7.87 9.26 -14.72
C THR A 499 -8.91 8.33 -14.13
N LYS A 500 -9.16 8.50 -12.83
CA LYS A 500 -10.15 7.72 -12.09
C LYS A 500 -11.47 8.46 -11.91
N PHE A 501 -11.39 9.75 -11.59
CA PHE A 501 -12.58 10.57 -11.33
C PHE A 501 -12.54 11.90 -12.08
N LEU A 502 -13.71 12.35 -12.51
CA LEU A 502 -14.05 13.76 -12.67
C LEU A 502 -14.93 14.18 -11.50
N ILE A 503 -14.60 15.28 -10.83
CA ILE A 503 -15.50 15.92 -9.86
C ILE A 503 -16.25 17.05 -10.56
N LEU A 504 -17.59 16.99 -10.53
CA LEU A 504 -18.48 17.99 -11.09
C LEU A 504 -19.38 18.53 -9.99
N CYS A 505 -19.17 19.78 -9.57
CA CYS A 505 -20.03 20.46 -8.59
C CYS A 505 -20.99 21.39 -9.33
N ASN A 506 -22.29 21.07 -9.30
CA ASN A 506 -23.31 21.77 -10.07
C ASN A 506 -24.61 21.87 -9.26
N PRO A 507 -25.06 23.06 -8.84
CA PRO A 507 -24.39 24.37 -8.93
C PRO A 507 -23.07 24.44 -8.13
N SER A 508 -22.13 25.27 -8.60
CA SER A 508 -20.76 25.32 -8.06
C SER A 508 -20.59 26.18 -6.81
N ASN A 509 -19.74 25.71 -5.89
CA ASN A 509 -19.03 26.52 -4.90
C ASN A 509 -17.55 26.55 -5.31
N PRO A 510 -16.95 27.71 -5.62
CA PRO A 510 -17.35 29.04 -5.14
C PRO A 510 -18.08 29.95 -6.13
N THR A 511 -18.30 29.53 -7.39
CA THR A 511 -18.68 30.46 -8.47
C THR A 511 -20.18 30.72 -8.57
N GLY A 512 -21.01 29.81 -8.06
CA GLY A 512 -22.45 29.80 -8.31
C GLY A 512 -22.81 29.43 -9.76
N ALA A 513 -21.84 28.97 -10.55
CA ALA A 513 -22.07 28.52 -11.92
C ALA A 513 -23.01 27.32 -11.97
N VAL A 514 -23.86 27.28 -13.00
CA VAL A 514 -24.70 26.12 -13.32
C VAL A 514 -24.35 25.64 -14.73
N HIS A 515 -23.98 24.38 -14.88
CA HIS A 515 -23.76 23.77 -16.20
C HIS A 515 -25.09 23.52 -16.89
N PRO A 516 -25.36 24.16 -18.05
CA PRO A 516 -26.59 23.93 -18.78
C PRO A 516 -26.66 22.50 -19.32
N LYS A 517 -27.88 22.00 -19.54
CA LYS A 517 -28.11 20.62 -20.05
C LYS A 517 -27.28 20.31 -21.30
N ALA A 518 -27.29 21.21 -22.28
CA ALA A 518 -26.56 21.04 -23.53
C ALA A 518 -25.05 20.91 -23.33
N LEU A 519 -24.48 21.61 -22.34
CA LEU A 519 -23.06 21.50 -22.02
C LEU A 519 -22.76 20.17 -21.33
N LEU A 520 -23.61 19.75 -20.37
CA LEU A 520 -23.46 18.45 -19.72
C LEU A 520 -23.57 17.28 -20.70
N GLU A 521 -24.46 17.36 -21.71
CA GLU A 521 -24.56 16.37 -22.80
C GLU A 521 -23.26 16.31 -23.63
N ARG A 522 -22.63 17.45 -23.92
CA ARG A 522 -21.33 17.49 -24.60
C ARG A 522 -20.21 16.90 -23.73
N LEU A 523 -20.21 17.14 -22.42
CA LEU A 523 -19.28 16.47 -21.50
C LEU A 523 -19.50 14.95 -21.48
N ALA A 524 -20.75 14.49 -21.50
CA ALA A 524 -21.07 13.07 -21.58
C ALA A 524 -20.62 12.42 -22.90
N VAL A 525 -20.59 13.14 -24.03
CA VAL A 525 -19.99 12.66 -25.29
C VAL A 525 -18.50 12.37 -25.12
N VAL A 526 -17.76 13.21 -24.40
CA VAL A 526 -16.35 12.95 -24.04
C VAL A 526 -16.26 11.72 -23.14
N LEU A 527 -16.99 11.70 -22.02
CA LEU A 527 -16.90 10.64 -21.01
C LEU A 527 -17.32 9.26 -21.54
N ARG A 528 -18.24 9.18 -22.50
CA ARG A 528 -18.61 7.91 -23.15
C ARG A 528 -17.45 7.25 -23.89
N ARG A 529 -16.48 8.03 -24.38
CA ARG A 529 -15.25 7.52 -25.02
C ARG A 529 -14.21 7.02 -24.02
N HIS A 530 -14.39 7.35 -22.73
CA HIS A 530 -13.46 7.03 -21.64
C HIS A 530 -14.19 6.27 -20.51
N PRO A 531 -14.59 5.01 -20.73
CA PRO A 531 -15.48 4.27 -19.82
C PRO A 531 -14.87 3.96 -18.44
N HIS A 532 -13.57 4.10 -18.27
CA HIS A 532 -12.87 3.93 -16.99
C HIS A 532 -13.04 5.12 -16.04
N VAL A 533 -13.45 6.29 -16.55
CA VAL A 533 -13.61 7.52 -15.76
C VAL A 533 -14.96 7.50 -15.05
N LEU A 534 -14.92 7.56 -13.72
CA LEU A 534 -16.09 7.73 -12.87
C LEU A 534 -16.37 9.21 -12.62
N ILE A 535 -17.60 9.55 -12.25
CA ILE A 535 -18.02 10.93 -11.98
C ILE A 535 -18.50 11.04 -10.54
N ILE A 536 -17.95 12.01 -9.80
CA ILE A 536 -18.55 12.48 -8.55
C ILE A 536 -19.36 13.71 -8.91
N SER A 537 -20.69 13.57 -8.95
CA SER A 537 -21.62 14.68 -9.19
C SER A 537 -22.06 15.25 -7.84
N ASP A 538 -21.46 16.36 -7.42
CA ASP A 538 -21.83 17.07 -6.19
C ASP A 538 -22.97 18.04 -6.48
N GLU A 539 -24.18 17.63 -6.13
CA GLU A 539 -25.44 18.30 -6.45
C GLU A 539 -26.09 18.90 -5.20
N ILE A 540 -25.28 19.22 -4.18
CA ILE A 540 -25.75 19.72 -2.86
C ILE A 540 -26.51 21.05 -2.93
N TYR A 541 -26.30 21.84 -3.98
CA TYR A 541 -26.97 23.13 -4.21
C TYR A 541 -28.15 23.05 -5.18
N GLU A 542 -28.60 21.86 -5.58
CA GLU A 542 -29.61 21.70 -6.64
C GLU A 542 -30.90 22.51 -6.45
N MET A 543 -31.33 22.71 -5.20
CA MET A 543 -32.56 23.42 -4.85
C MET A 543 -32.38 24.95 -4.90
N ILE A 544 -31.14 25.42 -5.04
CA ILE A 544 -30.77 26.84 -5.06
C ILE A 544 -30.27 27.17 -6.46
N THR A 545 -31.20 27.15 -7.41
CA THR A 545 -31.00 27.59 -8.78
C THR A 545 -31.93 28.77 -9.04
N TYR A 546 -31.47 29.74 -9.82
CA TYR A 546 -32.21 30.96 -10.08
C TYR A 546 -32.91 30.87 -11.43
N ASP A 547 -32.13 30.76 -12.50
CA ASP A 547 -32.58 31.04 -13.86
C ASP A 547 -32.91 29.75 -14.63
N GLU A 548 -32.05 28.73 -14.54
CA GLU A 548 -32.28 27.42 -15.12
C GLU A 548 -32.41 26.33 -14.05
N PRO A 549 -33.28 25.32 -14.24
CA PRO A 549 -33.38 24.21 -13.31
C PRO A 549 -32.09 23.36 -13.33
N HIS A 550 -31.77 22.80 -12.17
CA HIS A 550 -30.67 21.83 -12.05
C HIS A 550 -30.92 20.58 -12.91
N VAL A 551 -29.84 20.05 -13.50
CA VAL A 551 -29.85 18.79 -14.24
C VAL A 551 -29.00 17.76 -13.52
N CYS A 552 -29.64 16.68 -13.08
CA CYS A 552 -28.96 15.55 -12.47
C CYS A 552 -28.07 14.82 -13.48
N PHE A 553 -26.76 14.78 -13.25
CA PHE A 553 -25.82 14.28 -14.26
C PHE A 553 -26.06 12.79 -14.59
N ALA A 554 -26.49 12.01 -13.60
CA ALA A 554 -26.82 10.58 -13.77
C ALA A 554 -28.02 10.32 -14.72
N THR A 555 -28.81 11.33 -15.07
CA THR A 555 -29.92 11.20 -16.03
C THR A 555 -29.47 11.32 -17.49
N ILE A 556 -28.24 11.80 -17.72
CA ILE A 556 -27.68 11.92 -19.06
C ILE A 556 -27.32 10.54 -19.57
N GLU A 557 -27.62 10.28 -20.85
CA GLU A 557 -27.44 8.98 -21.48
C GLU A 557 -26.00 8.44 -21.28
N GLY A 558 -25.92 7.23 -20.72
CA GLY A 558 -24.65 6.53 -20.43
C GLY A 558 -23.88 7.05 -19.21
N MET A 559 -24.47 7.93 -18.38
CA MET A 559 -23.81 8.45 -17.19
C MET A 559 -24.25 7.76 -15.89
N TYR A 560 -25.42 7.12 -15.84
CA TYR A 560 -25.95 6.46 -14.64
C TYR A 560 -24.98 5.44 -14.04
N GLU A 561 -24.42 4.56 -14.87
CA GLU A 561 -23.59 3.42 -14.44
C GLU A 561 -22.19 3.80 -13.91
N ARG A 562 -21.82 5.08 -14.00
CA ARG A 562 -20.50 5.60 -13.64
C ARG A 562 -20.55 6.87 -12.80
N THR A 563 -21.74 7.32 -12.42
CA THR A 563 -21.94 8.51 -11.60
C THR A 563 -22.22 8.13 -10.15
N VAL A 564 -21.46 8.74 -9.24
CA VAL A 564 -21.75 8.82 -7.82
C VAL A 564 -22.40 10.17 -7.57
N LEU A 565 -23.73 10.16 -7.41
CA LEU A 565 -24.50 11.34 -7.07
C LEU A 565 -24.31 11.62 -5.59
N ILE A 566 -23.76 12.79 -5.25
CA ILE A 566 -23.62 13.29 -3.89
C ILE A 566 -24.64 14.40 -3.65
N ASN A 567 -25.42 14.29 -2.58
CA ASN A 567 -26.36 15.33 -2.18
C ASN A 567 -26.64 15.25 -0.66
N GLY A 568 -27.52 16.09 -0.14
CA GLY A 568 -27.85 16.13 1.28
C GLY A 568 -28.74 17.30 1.66
N PHE A 569 -28.79 17.56 2.97
CA PHE A 569 -29.83 18.42 3.56
C PHE A 569 -29.29 19.78 4.04
N SER A 570 -27.97 19.98 3.95
CA SER A 570 -27.32 21.14 4.55
C SER A 570 -27.68 22.48 3.91
N LYS A 571 -28.10 22.50 2.64
CA LYS A 571 -28.27 23.74 1.87
C LYS A 571 -29.73 24.03 1.55
N GLY A 572 -30.39 23.13 0.82
CA GLY A 572 -31.78 23.32 0.38
C GLY A 572 -32.81 23.43 1.52
N VAL A 573 -32.53 22.84 2.69
CA VAL A 573 -33.41 22.84 3.86
C VAL A 573 -32.72 23.29 5.15
N ALA A 574 -31.60 24.02 5.04
CA ALA A 574 -30.83 24.60 6.16
C ALA A 574 -30.38 23.63 7.29
N MET A 575 -30.19 22.34 7.00
CA MET A 575 -29.76 21.35 8.00
C MET A 575 -28.22 21.20 8.08
N THR A 576 -27.47 22.30 8.11
CA THR A 576 -25.99 22.31 8.16
C THR A 576 -25.45 21.53 9.36
N GLY A 577 -25.95 21.84 10.56
CA GLY A 577 -25.53 21.28 11.86
C GLY A 577 -26.02 19.86 12.14
N PHE A 578 -27.06 19.39 11.44
CA PHE A 578 -27.54 18.00 11.53
C PHE A 578 -26.56 16.99 10.92
N ARG A 579 -25.62 17.46 10.10
CA ARG A 579 -24.58 16.62 9.48
C ARG A 579 -25.16 15.41 8.76
N LEU A 580 -26.10 15.60 7.83
CA LEU A 580 -26.63 14.50 7.04
C LEU A 580 -26.52 14.76 5.53
N GLY A 581 -26.04 13.74 4.82
CA GLY A 581 -25.99 13.69 3.37
C GLY A 581 -26.09 12.24 2.90
N TYR A 582 -26.09 12.04 1.59
CA TYR A 582 -26.15 10.72 1.00
C TYR A 582 -25.38 10.67 -0.31
N LEU A 583 -25.00 9.44 -0.69
CA LEU A 583 -24.61 9.12 -2.05
C LEU A 583 -25.58 8.11 -2.65
N ALA A 584 -25.85 8.24 -3.95
CA ALA A 584 -26.57 7.26 -4.76
C ALA A 584 -25.69 6.87 -5.95
N ALA A 585 -25.40 5.58 -6.10
CA ALA A 585 -24.38 5.11 -7.04
C ALA A 585 -24.63 3.66 -7.49
N PRO A 586 -23.94 3.15 -8.52
CA PRO A 586 -23.89 1.73 -8.80
C PRO A 586 -23.58 0.91 -7.55
N LEU A 587 -24.29 -0.22 -7.38
CA LEU A 587 -24.27 -1.02 -6.16
C LEU A 587 -22.86 -1.39 -5.66
N GLN A 588 -21.92 -1.64 -6.58
CA GLN A 588 -20.55 -1.99 -6.22
C GLN A 588 -19.81 -0.82 -5.55
N ILE A 589 -19.99 0.40 -6.05
CA ILE A 589 -19.41 1.61 -5.45
C ILE A 589 -20.04 1.86 -4.08
N THR A 590 -21.37 1.76 -3.98
CA THR A 590 -22.08 1.93 -2.71
C THR A 590 -21.62 0.92 -1.67
N LYS A 591 -21.45 -0.36 -2.02
CA LYS A 591 -20.93 -1.40 -1.12
C LYS A 591 -19.50 -1.14 -0.67
N ALA A 592 -18.63 -0.68 -1.56
CA ALA A 592 -17.24 -0.35 -1.23
C ALA A 592 -17.18 0.87 -0.28
N ALA A 593 -17.91 1.93 -0.58
CA ALA A 593 -18.05 3.11 0.29
C ALA A 593 -18.64 2.75 1.67
N ALA A 594 -19.63 1.85 1.71
CA ALA A 594 -20.21 1.31 2.93
C ALA A 594 -19.19 0.58 3.80
N LYS A 595 -18.26 -0.18 3.19
CA LYS A 595 -17.17 -0.85 3.91
C LYS A 595 -16.22 0.16 4.57
N VAL A 596 -15.91 1.27 3.88
CA VAL A 596 -15.12 2.38 4.46
C VAL A 596 -15.87 3.00 5.64
N GLN A 597 -17.16 3.32 5.45
CA GLN A 597 -17.99 3.93 6.50
C GLN A 597 -18.08 3.07 7.76
N GLY A 598 -18.21 1.74 7.62
CA GLY A 598 -18.26 0.81 8.74
C GLY A 598 -17.00 0.81 9.63
N ASN A 599 -15.86 1.26 9.11
CA ASN A 599 -14.60 1.37 9.86
C ASN A 599 -14.26 2.80 10.28
N ASN A 600 -15.02 3.80 9.80
CA ASN A 600 -14.76 5.20 10.07
C ASN A 600 -15.75 5.79 11.09
N THR A 601 -17.05 5.59 10.87
CA THR A 601 -18.10 6.25 11.67
C THR A 601 -19.23 5.33 12.12
N SER A 602 -19.36 4.12 11.58
CA SER A 602 -20.60 3.32 11.65
C SER A 602 -21.77 4.05 10.96
N CYS A 603 -22.99 4.05 11.52
CA CYS A 603 -24.15 4.73 10.94
C CYS A 603 -24.18 6.25 11.24
N PRO A 604 -24.81 7.08 10.40
CA PRO A 604 -25.04 8.49 10.71
C PRO A 604 -26.02 8.70 11.88
N CYS A 605 -26.08 9.90 12.43
CA CYS A 605 -26.94 10.24 13.57
C CYS A 605 -28.41 9.87 13.34
N SER A 606 -28.99 9.05 14.22
CA SER A 606 -30.37 8.55 14.13
C SER A 606 -31.43 9.66 14.11
N VAL A 607 -31.29 10.67 14.98
CA VAL A 607 -32.18 11.84 15.04
C VAL A 607 -32.14 12.63 13.73
N SER A 608 -30.96 12.81 13.17
CA SER A 608 -30.79 13.53 11.90
C SER A 608 -31.41 12.77 10.74
N GLN A 609 -31.31 11.43 10.73
CA GLN A 609 -31.95 10.60 9.73
C GLN A 609 -33.48 10.73 9.77
N HIS A 610 -34.08 10.72 10.97
CA HIS A 610 -35.52 10.89 11.11
C HIS A 610 -35.99 12.30 10.67
N ALA A 611 -35.26 13.35 11.05
CA ALA A 611 -35.53 14.72 10.60
C ALA A 611 -35.45 14.86 9.07
N ALA A 612 -34.52 14.16 8.43
CA ALA A 612 -34.38 14.17 6.98
C ALA A 612 -35.49 13.43 6.24
N VAL A 613 -36.07 12.37 6.82
CA VAL A 613 -37.29 11.76 6.28
C VAL A 613 -38.42 12.80 6.22
N ALA A 614 -38.61 13.59 7.27
CA ALA A 614 -39.59 14.67 7.28
C ALA A 614 -39.27 15.75 6.24
N ALA A 615 -38.00 16.12 6.06
CA ALA A 615 -37.58 17.07 5.01
C ALA A 615 -38.01 16.60 3.61
N LEU A 616 -37.85 15.31 3.30
CA LEU A 616 -38.20 14.75 1.99
C LEU A 616 -39.70 14.53 1.81
N THR A 617 -40.41 14.15 2.87
CA THR A 617 -41.82 13.68 2.78
C THR A 617 -42.86 14.74 3.12
N LYS A 618 -42.52 15.71 3.97
CA LYS A 618 -43.47 16.72 4.48
C LYS A 618 -43.23 18.13 3.91
N VAL A 619 -41.98 18.47 3.63
CA VAL A 619 -41.59 19.83 3.17
C VAL A 619 -41.53 19.90 1.65
N GLY A 620 -40.86 18.93 1.02
CA GLY A 620 -40.70 18.87 -0.43
C GLY A 620 -39.92 20.06 -1.03
N PRO A 621 -39.82 20.18 -2.36
CA PRO A 621 -39.03 21.22 -3.02
C PRO A 621 -39.64 22.64 -2.91
N ALA A 622 -40.90 22.77 -2.47
CA ALA A 622 -41.61 24.05 -2.41
C ALA A 622 -41.02 25.03 -1.36
N PHE A 623 -40.47 24.52 -0.26
CA PHE A 623 -39.82 25.36 0.76
C PHE A 623 -38.59 26.10 0.22
N ALA A 624 -37.82 25.40 -0.61
CA ALA A 624 -36.66 26.01 -1.25
C ALA A 624 -37.07 27.15 -2.21
N ALA A 625 -38.25 27.09 -2.82
CA ALA A 625 -38.72 28.12 -3.75
C ALA A 625 -38.83 29.51 -3.09
N GLU A 626 -39.34 29.59 -1.86
CA GLU A 626 -39.41 30.85 -1.10
C GLU A 626 -38.01 31.36 -0.73
N SER A 627 -37.13 30.46 -0.31
CA SER A 627 -35.74 30.79 0.01
C SER A 627 -34.96 31.24 -1.23
N VAL A 628 -35.23 30.66 -2.40
CA VAL A 628 -34.63 31.04 -3.69
C VAL A 628 -35.03 32.45 -4.10
N VAL A 629 -36.27 32.88 -3.87
CA VAL A 629 -36.69 34.27 -4.14
C VAL A 629 -35.87 35.25 -3.30
N ASN A 630 -35.69 34.95 -2.01
CA ASN A 630 -34.89 35.78 -1.12
C ASN A 630 -33.41 35.78 -1.52
N PHE A 631 -32.84 34.62 -1.85
CA PHE A 631 -31.46 34.54 -2.31
C PHE A 631 -31.24 35.25 -3.65
N ARG A 632 -32.20 35.19 -4.59
CA ARG A 632 -32.15 35.91 -5.85
C ARG A 632 -32.07 37.42 -5.62
N ALA A 633 -32.91 37.97 -4.74
CA ALA A 633 -32.87 39.38 -4.39
C ALA A 633 -31.52 39.79 -3.77
N LYS A 634 -30.97 38.97 -2.87
CA LYS A 634 -29.64 39.17 -2.26
C LYS A 634 -28.52 39.11 -3.32
N ARG A 635 -28.57 38.13 -4.23
CA ARG A 635 -27.65 37.98 -5.37
C ARG A 635 -27.66 39.22 -6.23
N ASP A 636 -28.84 39.64 -6.69
CA ASP A 636 -29.00 40.76 -7.63
C ASP A 636 -28.47 42.06 -7.00
N PHE A 637 -28.73 42.28 -5.71
CA PHE A 637 -28.16 43.39 -4.94
C PHE A 637 -26.63 43.35 -4.90
N VAL A 638 -26.04 42.22 -4.46
CA VAL A 638 -24.58 42.11 -4.30
C VAL A 638 -23.87 42.22 -5.65
N VAL A 639 -24.36 41.53 -6.70
CA VAL A 639 -23.78 41.61 -8.04
C VAL A 639 -23.90 43.03 -8.60
N GLY A 640 -25.04 43.69 -8.42
CA GLY A 640 -25.24 45.08 -8.83
C GLY A 640 -24.26 46.04 -8.16
N ARG A 641 -24.05 45.91 -6.84
CA ARG A 641 -23.06 46.69 -6.09
C ARG A 641 -21.65 46.44 -6.59
N LEU A 642 -21.22 45.19 -6.73
CA LEU A 642 -19.86 44.85 -7.16
C LEU A 642 -19.57 45.36 -8.58
N ARG A 643 -20.52 45.25 -9.51
CA ARG A 643 -20.35 45.74 -10.90
C ARG A 643 -20.29 47.27 -11.00
N ALA A 644 -20.79 47.99 -10.00
CA ALA A 644 -20.67 49.45 -9.94
C ALA A 644 -19.30 49.91 -9.41
N MET A 645 -18.52 49.03 -8.76
CA MET A 645 -17.21 49.36 -8.21
C MET A 645 -16.12 49.33 -9.31
N PRO A 646 -15.31 50.39 -9.48
CA PRO A 646 -14.32 50.47 -10.57
C PRO A 646 -13.26 49.36 -10.52
N GLY A 647 -13.13 48.58 -11.59
CA GLY A 647 -12.11 47.54 -11.70
C GLY A 647 -12.54 46.15 -11.22
N LEU A 648 -13.78 45.99 -10.73
CA LEU A 648 -14.35 44.68 -10.44
C LEU A 648 -15.12 44.13 -11.64
N THR A 649 -14.96 42.82 -11.87
CA THR A 649 -15.81 42.04 -12.79
C THR A 649 -16.45 40.91 -12.00
N CYS A 650 -17.76 40.74 -12.13
CA CYS A 650 -18.50 39.72 -11.39
C CYS A 650 -19.53 39.04 -12.32
N PRO A 651 -19.30 37.78 -12.73
CA PRO A 651 -20.31 36.97 -13.41
C PRO A 651 -21.58 36.84 -12.56
N MET A 652 -22.72 36.70 -13.21
CA MET A 652 -24.00 36.50 -12.51
C MET A 652 -24.12 35.02 -12.15
N PRO A 653 -24.12 34.62 -10.86
CA PRO A 653 -24.26 33.21 -10.51
C PRO A 653 -25.69 32.73 -10.81
N GLN A 654 -25.80 31.55 -11.42
CA GLN A 654 -27.07 30.93 -11.77
C GLN A 654 -27.61 30.00 -10.67
N GLY A 655 -26.80 29.71 -9.63
CA GLY A 655 -27.22 28.96 -8.45
C GLY A 655 -26.29 29.13 -7.24
N ALA A 656 -26.45 28.25 -6.24
CA ALA A 656 -25.82 28.34 -4.92
C ALA A 656 -26.05 29.72 -4.26
N PHE A 657 -25.21 30.14 -3.32
CA PHE A 657 -25.33 31.46 -2.67
C PHE A 657 -24.01 32.23 -2.56
N TYR A 658 -23.18 32.11 -3.60
CA TYR A 658 -21.87 32.76 -3.68
C TYR A 658 -21.77 33.63 -4.93
N VAL A 659 -21.02 34.73 -4.82
CA VAL A 659 -20.48 35.46 -5.97
C VAL A 659 -18.95 35.35 -5.95
N PHE A 660 -18.35 35.42 -7.13
CA PHE A 660 -16.91 35.23 -7.30
C PHE A 660 -16.29 36.34 -8.15
N PRO A 661 -16.24 37.59 -7.66
CA PRO A 661 -15.68 38.71 -8.40
C PRO A 661 -14.17 38.56 -8.61
N THR A 662 -13.71 38.97 -9.79
CA THR A 662 -12.30 39.20 -10.10
C THR A 662 -11.87 40.56 -9.54
N VAL A 663 -10.75 40.58 -8.82
CA VAL A 663 -10.25 41.71 -8.03
C VAL A 663 -8.82 42.12 -8.39
N SER A 664 -8.20 41.51 -9.40
CA SER A 664 -6.79 41.72 -9.76
C SER A 664 -6.44 43.18 -10.12
N ALA A 665 -7.42 44.01 -10.49
CA ALA A 665 -7.23 45.45 -10.72
C ALA A 665 -6.80 46.26 -9.48
N TYR A 666 -6.86 45.65 -8.29
CA TYR A 666 -6.40 46.23 -7.02
C TYR A 666 -5.05 45.71 -6.57
N PHE A 667 -4.46 44.74 -7.27
CA PHE A 667 -3.14 44.21 -6.94
C PHE A 667 -2.05 45.24 -7.26
N GLY A 668 -1.02 45.30 -6.42
CA GLY A 668 0.07 46.27 -6.51
C GLY A 668 -0.25 47.66 -5.96
N ARG A 669 -1.48 47.90 -5.49
CA ARG A 669 -1.85 49.14 -4.78
C ARG A 669 -1.40 49.11 -3.33
N ALA A 670 -1.40 50.26 -2.68
CA ALA A 670 -1.10 50.39 -1.25
C ALA A 670 -2.34 50.83 -0.45
N ALA A 671 -2.48 50.26 0.74
CA ALA A 671 -3.42 50.73 1.76
C ALA A 671 -3.01 52.13 2.28
N PRO A 672 -3.94 52.88 2.92
CA PRO A 672 -3.63 54.19 3.48
C PRO A 672 -2.50 54.21 4.52
N ASP A 673 -2.23 53.07 5.16
CA ASP A 673 -1.13 52.88 6.12
C ASP A 673 0.20 52.47 5.46
N GLY A 674 0.25 52.41 4.12
CA GLY A 674 1.41 52.01 3.33
C GLY A 674 1.55 50.50 3.12
N THR A 675 0.63 49.68 3.66
CA THR A 675 0.67 48.22 3.45
C THR A 675 0.40 47.86 2.00
N ALA A 676 1.29 47.10 1.37
CA ALA A 676 1.11 46.66 -0.01
C ALA A 676 0.02 45.59 -0.13
N VAL A 677 -0.73 45.62 -1.23
CA VAL A 677 -1.75 44.63 -1.58
C VAL A 677 -1.30 43.86 -2.84
N PRO A 678 -0.37 42.89 -2.73
CA PRO A 678 0.17 42.18 -3.91
C PRO A 678 -0.79 41.13 -4.49
N ASP A 679 -1.74 40.62 -3.71
CA ASP A 679 -2.62 39.51 -4.11
C ASP A 679 -3.98 39.53 -3.38
N ALA A 680 -4.85 38.56 -3.71
CA ALA A 680 -6.17 38.41 -3.12
C ALA A 680 -6.15 38.10 -1.61
N LEU A 681 -5.11 37.45 -1.10
CA LEU A 681 -4.98 37.16 0.33
C LEU A 681 -4.72 38.48 1.08
N ALA A 682 -3.73 39.25 0.63
CA ALA A 682 -3.44 40.56 1.20
C ALA A 682 -4.64 41.51 1.11
N LEU A 683 -5.42 41.46 0.02
CA LEU A 683 -6.65 42.25 -0.10
C LEU A 683 -7.71 41.83 0.93
N CYS A 684 -7.90 40.51 1.14
CA CYS A 684 -8.78 40.00 2.20
C CYS A 684 -8.32 40.45 3.58
N GLU A 685 -7.02 40.36 3.89
CA GLU A 685 -6.46 40.79 5.17
C GLU A 685 -6.65 42.30 5.38
N TYR A 686 -6.43 43.11 4.35
CA TYR A 686 -6.70 44.55 4.37
C TYR A 686 -8.17 44.86 4.67
N LEU A 687 -9.11 44.29 3.89
CA LEU A 687 -10.55 44.52 4.10
C LEU A 687 -11.02 44.02 5.47
N MET A 688 -10.41 42.95 5.99
CA MET A 688 -10.73 42.44 7.30
C MET A 688 -10.22 43.35 8.43
N ARG A 689 -8.99 43.86 8.33
CA ARG A 689 -8.39 44.72 9.35
C ARG A 689 -8.94 46.14 9.33
N GLN A 690 -9.07 46.73 8.15
CA GLN A 690 -9.40 48.15 7.97
C GLN A 690 -10.90 48.38 7.75
N CYS A 691 -11.59 47.41 7.16
CA CYS A 691 -13.01 47.53 6.85
C CYS A 691 -13.87 46.58 7.71
N HIS A 692 -13.27 45.69 8.51
CA HIS A 692 -13.98 44.71 9.34
C HIS A 692 -14.95 43.83 8.54
N VAL A 693 -14.56 43.43 7.33
CA VAL A 693 -15.31 42.48 6.49
C VAL A 693 -14.47 41.25 6.21
N ALA A 694 -14.96 40.06 6.59
CA ALA A 694 -14.27 38.80 6.34
C ALA A 694 -14.77 38.15 5.04
N LEU A 695 -13.83 37.92 4.12
CA LEU A 695 -14.05 37.28 2.80
C LEU A 695 -13.13 36.05 2.69
N VAL A 696 -13.18 35.33 1.55
CA VAL A 696 -12.24 34.22 1.28
C VAL A 696 -11.49 34.48 -0.02
N PRO A 697 -10.14 34.41 -0.02
CA PRO A 697 -9.34 34.65 -1.21
C PRO A 697 -9.54 33.52 -2.23
N GLY A 698 -9.59 33.88 -3.51
CA GLY A 698 -9.79 32.99 -4.64
C GLY A 698 -8.68 31.94 -4.80
N GLY A 699 -7.47 32.25 -4.35
CA GLY A 699 -6.33 31.33 -4.34
C GLY A 699 -6.63 30.00 -3.65
N ALA A 700 -7.45 30.01 -2.59
CA ALA A 700 -7.88 28.80 -1.89
C ALA A 700 -8.70 27.85 -2.78
N PHE A 701 -9.33 28.40 -3.82
CA PHE A 701 -10.20 27.69 -4.77
C PHE A 701 -9.52 27.46 -6.13
N GLY A 702 -8.23 27.76 -6.27
CA GLY A 702 -7.49 27.62 -7.53
C GLY A 702 -7.66 28.78 -8.51
N ALA A 703 -8.11 29.95 -8.04
CA ALA A 703 -8.30 31.16 -8.85
C ALA A 703 -7.75 32.40 -8.13
N PRO A 704 -6.44 32.68 -8.21
CA PRO A 704 -5.76 33.68 -7.36
C PRO A 704 -6.25 35.11 -7.56
N ASP A 705 -6.87 35.42 -8.70
CA ASP A 705 -7.30 36.77 -9.07
C ASP A 705 -8.71 37.15 -8.56
N ALA A 706 -9.36 36.28 -7.80
CA ALA A 706 -10.76 36.43 -7.39
C ALA A 706 -10.96 36.42 -5.86
N LEU A 707 -12.15 36.78 -5.41
CA LEU A 707 -12.62 36.61 -4.03
C LEU A 707 -13.94 35.84 -4.02
N ARG A 708 -14.18 35.02 -2.99
CA ARG A 708 -15.51 34.47 -2.73
C ARG A 708 -16.25 35.30 -1.69
N ILE A 709 -17.48 35.67 -2.02
CA ILE A 709 -18.42 36.34 -1.11
C ILE A 709 -19.69 35.49 -1.00
N SER A 710 -20.02 35.05 0.21
CA SER A 710 -21.31 34.41 0.51
C SER A 710 -22.36 35.49 0.74
N TYR A 711 -23.52 35.35 0.08
CA TYR A 711 -24.68 36.22 0.34
C TYR A 711 -25.77 35.53 1.15
N ALA A 712 -25.42 34.45 1.85
CA ALA A 712 -26.31 33.79 2.80
C ALA A 712 -26.28 34.47 4.18
N THR A 713 -26.70 35.74 4.20
CA THR A 713 -26.85 36.54 5.42
C THR A 713 -27.94 37.60 5.23
N SER A 714 -28.24 38.39 6.26
CA SER A 714 -29.27 39.41 6.19
C SER A 714 -28.94 40.51 5.18
N MET A 715 -29.96 41.10 4.55
CA MET A 715 -29.78 42.24 3.64
C MET A 715 -29.11 43.44 4.32
N GLU A 716 -29.34 43.63 5.62
CA GLU A 716 -28.66 44.65 6.43
C GLU A 716 -27.15 44.40 6.49
N THR A 717 -26.74 43.16 6.79
CA THR A 717 -25.33 42.76 6.81
C THR A 717 -24.69 42.93 5.43
N LEU A 718 -25.39 42.52 4.36
CA LEU A 718 -24.92 42.69 2.99
C LEU A 718 -24.74 44.16 2.63
N THR A 719 -25.71 45.01 2.96
CA THR A 719 -25.64 46.45 2.68
C THR A 719 -24.42 47.06 3.38
N SER A 720 -24.30 46.83 4.70
CA SER A 720 -23.18 47.34 5.49
C SER A 720 -21.83 46.83 4.99
N ALA A 721 -21.73 45.55 4.63
CA ALA A 721 -20.50 44.98 4.12
C ALA A 721 -20.13 45.54 2.74
N MET A 722 -21.09 45.70 1.82
CA MET A 722 -20.84 46.30 0.51
C MET A 722 -20.39 47.76 0.62
N ASP A 723 -20.98 48.55 1.51
CA ASP A 723 -20.57 49.95 1.76
C ASP A 723 -19.12 50.03 2.27
N ARG A 724 -18.74 49.11 3.17
CA ARG A 724 -17.39 49.03 3.72
C ARG A 724 -16.36 48.56 2.69
N ILE A 725 -16.71 47.57 1.86
CA ILE A 725 -15.86 47.10 0.76
C ILE A 725 -15.62 48.23 -0.24
N GLU A 726 -16.69 48.91 -0.69
CA GLU A 726 -16.60 50.02 -1.64
C GLU A 726 -15.67 51.13 -1.13
N LYS A 727 -15.86 51.54 0.13
CA LYS A 727 -15.01 52.53 0.77
C LYS A 727 -13.55 52.07 0.90
N GLY A 728 -13.32 50.82 1.26
CA GLY A 728 -11.98 50.24 1.39
C GLY A 728 -11.24 50.19 0.05
N LEU A 729 -11.90 49.70 -0.98
CA LEU A 729 -11.34 49.62 -2.33
C LEU A 729 -11.03 51.00 -2.93
N ALA A 730 -11.88 51.99 -2.67
CA ALA A 730 -11.66 53.38 -3.10
C ALA A 730 -10.48 54.07 -2.38
N ALA A 731 -10.06 53.57 -1.21
CA ALA A 731 -8.97 54.12 -0.42
C ALA A 731 -7.58 53.57 -0.81
N LEU A 732 -7.52 52.56 -1.68
CA LEU A 732 -6.26 52.00 -2.20
C LEU A 732 -5.65 52.92 -3.27
N VAL A 733 -4.38 53.28 -3.09
CA VAL A 733 -3.62 54.20 -3.97
C VAL A 733 -2.60 53.51 -4.86
#